data_AF-A0A954R743-F1
#
_entry.id   AF-A0A954R743-F1
#
_cell.length_a   1.000
_cell.length_b   1.000
_cell.length_c   1.000
_cell.angle_alpha   90.00
_cell.angle_beta   90.00
_cell.angle_gamma   90.00
#
_symmetry.space_group_name_H-M   'P 1'
#
loop_
_entity.id
_entity.type
_entity.pdbx_description
1 polymer ?
#
loop_
_entity_poly.entity_id
_entity_poly.type
_entity_poly.pdbx_seq_one_letter_code
_entity_poly.pdbx_strand_id
1 'polypeptide(L)'
;MELVSPPSRVVENELVDIQVRYRMTGSNGGPFLIEELSIRDSDPLGAFNRIARTDGQRFSSQGVWNYYTFRNVRLSDFDDGGNGVELYAYIDIDNQAPFYADATDSSPESQVRITPGVPDLVVTSLTVSDLTVKSGDKIDLHARVTNIGNGDASQTRIYYYLGQTRGSRSLEIGYGLMPNLGVLSPDETEGDTISNFAVPDWPDGKYYVTAVADENREVSEQDETNNELSVQITIGNPPNEPPAIVPVASLICGPATGPGVTIITHGFQLGGGASSQAPDWTVEMGEAILARSGEPGNLLVHDPDANRWVRPQDRDFETSWTNSGDLNNEIVLVFDWTWESNDLQEGWAEAAADSLFAALVSPFGLSAGQSQNLLTRPLHFIGHSRGTIVNSLVAQRIDYYFPDIIIDQFTTLDPHPSTTHKDPGYDADPRQLQIPDNIHWADNYFRQDGAYELDNDFDGVRVAGAANLELSESVLQGAGHLQEHSDVHLWYLATIDPTATTVEGDDLSGNGFDDWWTAGVGYSAAVEDASGRANVGYASSRIASGTRDYARMSRSLLIKSPKPANVFNGDFELGAELTNEIPGWERHGGGGSGNLDGAGNNYLLLNDNDDSRVHNALYIPPTASDIEFDYWITNSDGLNPNDRLEVLVNSQRLGSGILLAATTNGFVRGFRLPLSETQVGQVSQLEFRLGGSGDIQSSVRIDNVHFVEERSTRALDLDTLHAAVASGTVDRLYDLNHDLRINADDGTRFLQLCRVNQGDANRDGVFNTTDLVDVFKPARYETGQRATWSEGDWNFDGLFESGDLVAALQGGLYETDRRVAGRRADAALDKGLADFLPKTLQHKASNAAQSSRILTHDSSAFVA
;
A
#
# COMPACT_ATOMS: atom_id res chain seq x y z
N MET A 1 -8.70 28.20 -37.01
CA MET A 1 -8.30 29.26 -36.04
C MET A 1 -8.45 28.65 -34.65
N GLU A 2 -7.56 28.95 -33.71
CA GLU A 2 -7.52 28.24 -32.42
C GLU A 2 -7.28 29.19 -31.25
N LEU A 3 -7.90 28.91 -30.09
CA LEU A 3 -7.53 29.52 -28.81
C LEU A 3 -6.19 28.93 -28.34
N VAL A 4 -5.32 29.80 -27.84
CA VAL A 4 -3.99 29.45 -27.31
C VAL A 4 -4.00 29.79 -25.83
N SER A 5 -3.82 28.79 -24.99
CA SER A 5 -3.79 28.93 -23.53
C SER A 5 -5.03 29.66 -22.97
N PRO A 6 -6.26 29.15 -23.22
CA PRO A 6 -7.44 29.74 -22.62
C PRO A 6 -7.34 29.71 -21.08
N PRO A 7 -7.85 30.72 -20.38
CA PRO A 7 -7.96 30.67 -18.91
C PRO A 7 -8.80 29.46 -18.48
N SER A 8 -8.39 28.80 -17.40
CA SER A 8 -8.99 27.54 -16.94
C SER A 8 -10.30 27.73 -16.17
N ARG A 9 -10.57 28.94 -15.66
CA ARG A 9 -11.76 29.27 -14.86
C ARG A 9 -12.19 30.73 -15.05
N VAL A 10 -13.43 31.01 -14.66
CA VAL A 10 -13.94 32.39 -14.52
C VAL A 10 -13.72 32.81 -13.07
N VAL A 11 -12.91 33.84 -12.85
CA VAL A 11 -12.78 34.50 -11.55
C VAL A 11 -13.52 35.83 -11.59
N GLU A 12 -14.27 36.13 -10.53
CA GLU A 12 -15.03 37.37 -10.43
C GLU A 12 -14.06 38.58 -10.47
N ASN A 13 -14.35 39.55 -11.34
CA ASN A 13 -13.56 40.76 -11.54
C ASN A 13 -12.13 40.60 -12.11
N GLU A 14 -11.64 39.39 -12.37
CA GLU A 14 -10.32 39.16 -12.97
C GLU A 14 -10.25 39.64 -14.43
N LEU A 15 -9.09 40.18 -14.82
CA LEU A 15 -8.76 40.55 -16.20
C LEU A 15 -7.75 39.54 -16.75
N VAL A 16 -8.12 38.87 -17.84
CA VAL A 16 -7.29 37.84 -18.48
C VAL A 16 -6.90 38.23 -19.90
N ASP A 17 -5.71 37.81 -20.31
CA ASP A 17 -5.24 37.93 -21.69
C ASP A 17 -5.61 36.65 -22.44
N ILE A 18 -6.40 36.75 -23.51
CA ILE A 18 -6.80 35.61 -24.33
C ILE A 18 -6.04 35.64 -25.64
N GLN A 19 -5.22 34.62 -25.89
CA GLN A 19 -4.47 34.51 -27.13
C GLN A 19 -5.20 33.59 -28.12
N VAL A 20 -5.17 33.97 -29.39
CA VAL A 20 -5.62 33.15 -30.51
C VAL A 20 -4.49 33.00 -31.51
N ARG A 21 -4.42 31.84 -32.18
CA ARG A 21 -3.60 31.64 -33.36
C ARG A 21 -4.45 31.39 -34.60
N TYR A 22 -4.04 31.96 -35.71
CA TYR A 22 -4.70 31.77 -37.00
C TYR A 22 -3.66 31.61 -38.11
N ARG A 23 -4.01 30.84 -39.14
CA ARG A 23 -3.18 30.62 -40.32
C ARG A 23 -4.08 30.67 -41.55
N MET A 24 -3.62 31.36 -42.59
CA MET A 24 -4.32 31.43 -43.88
C MET A 24 -3.62 30.54 -44.90
N THR A 25 -4.38 29.68 -45.56
CA THR A 25 -3.91 28.77 -46.62
C THR A 25 -4.78 28.96 -47.87
N GLY A 26 -4.19 29.44 -48.97
CA GLY A 26 -4.90 29.67 -50.23
C GLY A 26 -4.01 29.44 -51.45
N SER A 27 -4.60 29.03 -52.58
CA SER A 27 -3.89 28.64 -53.81
C SER A 27 -3.48 29.80 -54.72
N ASN A 28 -3.99 31.02 -54.46
CA ASN A 28 -3.70 32.21 -55.26
C ASN A 28 -2.94 33.20 -54.38
N GLY A 29 -1.64 33.39 -54.63
CA GLY A 29 -0.67 34.11 -53.79
C GLY A 29 -0.86 35.64 -53.64
N GLY A 30 -2.08 36.10 -53.33
CA GLY A 30 -2.40 37.49 -52.99
C GLY A 30 -2.68 37.70 -51.49
N PRO A 31 -2.49 38.92 -50.95
CA PRO A 31 -2.80 39.21 -49.56
C PRO A 31 -4.31 39.09 -49.30
N PHE A 32 -4.70 38.31 -48.28
CA PHE A 32 -6.05 38.29 -47.74
C PHE A 32 -6.22 39.43 -46.74
N LEU A 33 -7.41 40.03 -46.71
CA LEU A 33 -7.75 41.09 -45.76
C LEU A 33 -8.68 40.51 -44.70
N ILE A 34 -8.20 40.47 -43.46
CA ILE A 34 -9.03 40.12 -42.30
C ILE A 34 -9.79 41.39 -41.90
N GLU A 35 -11.12 41.34 -41.92
CA GLU A 35 -11.97 42.45 -41.48
C GLU A 35 -12.12 42.47 -39.95
N GLU A 36 -12.21 41.29 -39.34
CA GLU A 36 -12.41 41.15 -37.90
C GLU A 36 -11.85 39.83 -37.35
N LEU A 37 -11.16 39.92 -36.21
CA LEU A 37 -10.94 38.81 -35.29
C LEU A 37 -11.83 39.05 -34.05
N SER A 38 -12.62 38.06 -33.65
CA SER A 38 -13.48 38.18 -32.46
C SER A 38 -13.50 36.91 -31.60
N ILE A 39 -13.70 37.10 -30.30
CA ILE A 39 -14.08 36.05 -29.35
C ILE A 39 -15.57 36.21 -29.08
N ARG A 40 -16.33 35.11 -29.11
CA ARG A 40 -17.78 35.11 -28.89
C ARG A 40 -18.20 34.08 -27.83
N ASP A 41 -19.37 34.32 -27.23
CA ASP A 41 -20.11 33.42 -26.33
C ASP A 41 -21.28 32.74 -27.08
N SER A 42 -21.69 31.55 -26.64
CA SER A 42 -22.93 30.88 -27.05
C SER A 42 -24.11 31.29 -26.13
N ASP A 43 -24.97 32.19 -26.61
CA ASP A 43 -26.29 32.37 -26.00
C ASP A 43 -27.11 31.06 -26.16
N PRO A 44 -27.80 30.55 -25.11
CA PRO A 44 -28.75 29.45 -25.23
C PRO A 44 -29.86 29.64 -26.29
N LEU A 45 -30.06 30.85 -26.82
CA LEU A 45 -30.97 31.17 -27.93
C LEU A 45 -30.33 31.16 -29.33
N GLY A 46 -29.04 30.81 -29.44
CA GLY A 46 -28.32 30.66 -30.71
C GLY A 46 -27.78 31.96 -31.32
N ALA A 47 -27.68 33.03 -30.54
CA ALA A 47 -27.05 34.30 -30.95
C ALA A 47 -25.65 34.43 -30.34
N PHE A 48 -24.61 34.54 -31.17
CA PHE A 48 -23.24 34.72 -30.65
C PHE A 48 -23.01 36.16 -30.15
N ASN A 49 -22.86 36.36 -28.85
CA ASN A 49 -22.47 37.65 -28.26
C ASN A 49 -20.97 37.89 -28.44
N ARG A 50 -20.56 39.12 -28.78
CA ARG A 50 -19.15 39.47 -28.99
C ARG A 50 -18.49 39.86 -27.66
N ILE A 51 -17.53 39.04 -27.20
CA ILE A 51 -16.75 39.23 -25.96
C ILE A 51 -15.60 40.22 -26.19
N ALA A 52 -14.85 40.05 -27.28
CA ALA A 52 -13.75 40.93 -27.66
C ALA A 52 -13.57 40.97 -29.18
N ARG A 53 -13.14 42.10 -29.75
CA ARG A 53 -12.91 42.26 -31.19
C ARG A 53 -11.70 43.16 -31.50
N THR A 54 -11.17 43.03 -32.71
CA THR A 54 -10.22 43.98 -33.29
C THR A 54 -10.94 45.09 -34.06
N ASP A 55 -10.52 46.35 -33.90
CA ASP A 55 -10.94 47.43 -34.80
C ASP A 55 -9.90 47.63 -35.93
N GLY A 56 -10.18 47.11 -37.13
CA GLY A 56 -9.59 47.55 -38.40
C GLY A 56 -8.07 47.40 -38.60
N GLN A 57 -7.45 46.30 -38.20
CA GLN A 57 -6.02 46.03 -38.48
C GLN A 57 -5.80 45.13 -39.69
N ARG A 58 -4.89 45.54 -40.59
CA ARG A 58 -4.52 44.78 -41.80
C ARG A 58 -3.39 43.79 -41.50
N PHE A 59 -3.61 42.50 -41.75
CA PHE A 59 -2.59 41.44 -41.64
C PHE A 59 -2.39 40.78 -43.00
N SER A 60 -1.14 40.51 -43.41
CA SER A 60 -0.82 40.18 -44.82
C SER A 60 0.00 38.90 -45.06
N SER A 61 0.20 38.04 -44.06
CA SER A 61 1.09 36.88 -44.21
C SER A 61 0.32 35.60 -44.59
N GLN A 62 0.68 35.02 -45.75
CA GLN A 62 0.23 33.69 -46.16
C GLN A 62 1.13 32.60 -45.54
N GLY A 63 0.55 31.47 -45.15
CA GLY A 63 1.27 30.22 -44.87
C GLY A 63 1.93 30.10 -43.48
N VAL A 64 1.92 31.13 -42.64
CA VAL A 64 2.51 31.12 -41.28
C VAL A 64 1.41 31.26 -40.23
N TRP A 65 1.58 30.62 -39.06
CA TRP A 65 0.75 30.88 -37.88
C TRP A 65 1.02 32.28 -37.34
N ASN A 66 -0.03 33.08 -37.25
CA ASN A 66 -0.01 34.38 -36.61
C ASN A 66 -0.72 34.28 -35.27
N TYR A 67 -0.27 35.07 -34.29
CA TYR A 67 -0.85 35.14 -32.96
C TYR A 67 -1.45 36.51 -32.72
N TYR A 68 -2.60 36.57 -32.08
CA TYR A 68 -3.21 37.81 -31.60
C TYR A 68 -3.64 37.63 -30.16
N THR A 69 -3.37 38.61 -29.30
CA THR A 69 -3.76 38.59 -27.89
C THR A 69 -4.79 39.68 -27.63
N PHE A 70 -5.99 39.27 -27.24
CA PHE A 70 -6.99 40.15 -26.65
C PHE A 70 -6.59 40.39 -25.20
N ARG A 71 -6.26 41.64 -24.87
CA ARG A 71 -5.79 41.99 -23.53
C ARG A 71 -6.92 42.46 -22.63
N ASN A 72 -6.80 42.19 -21.33
CA ASN A 72 -7.71 42.67 -20.31
C ASN A 72 -9.19 42.30 -20.56
N VAL A 73 -9.46 41.06 -20.95
CA VAL A 73 -10.81 40.53 -21.09
C VAL A 73 -11.35 40.18 -19.71
N ARG A 74 -12.54 40.69 -19.35
CA ARG A 74 -13.23 40.31 -18.12
C ARG A 74 -14.27 39.24 -18.43
N LEU A 75 -13.98 37.98 -18.09
CA LEU A 75 -14.85 36.85 -18.41
C LEU A 75 -16.11 36.79 -17.55
N SER A 76 -16.05 37.28 -16.31
CA SER A 76 -17.18 37.31 -15.37
C SER A 76 -18.36 38.16 -15.85
N ASP A 77 -18.16 39.09 -16.80
CA ASP A 77 -19.24 39.88 -17.39
C ASP A 77 -20.15 39.04 -18.32
N PHE A 78 -19.74 37.80 -18.64
CA PHE A 78 -20.38 36.91 -19.61
C PHE A 78 -20.78 35.55 -19.03
N ASP A 79 -20.62 35.33 -17.72
CA ASP A 79 -21.04 34.10 -17.05
C ASP A 79 -22.55 34.17 -16.73
N ASP A 80 -23.37 33.40 -17.46
CA ASP A 80 -24.83 33.36 -17.29
C ASP A 80 -25.21 32.51 -16.06
N GLY A 81 -25.09 33.12 -14.89
CA GLY A 81 -25.59 32.55 -13.63
C GLY A 81 -24.77 31.38 -13.08
N GLY A 82 -23.46 31.35 -13.33
CA GLY A 82 -22.56 30.31 -12.80
C GLY A 82 -22.49 29.05 -13.64
N ASN A 83 -22.86 29.12 -14.92
CA ASN A 83 -22.78 27.98 -15.84
C ASN A 83 -21.44 27.90 -16.60
N GLY A 84 -20.62 28.94 -16.44
CA GLY A 84 -19.36 29.11 -17.14
C GLY A 84 -19.50 29.85 -18.47
N VAL A 85 -18.37 30.21 -19.07
CA VAL A 85 -18.30 30.92 -20.35
C VAL A 85 -17.78 29.98 -21.44
N GLU A 86 -18.51 29.87 -22.55
CA GLU A 86 -18.01 29.20 -23.75
C GLU A 86 -17.32 30.20 -24.67
N LEU A 87 -16.07 29.94 -25.04
CA LEU A 87 -15.32 30.83 -25.94
C LEU A 87 -15.22 30.27 -27.35
N TYR A 88 -15.58 31.11 -28.32
CA TYR A 88 -15.48 30.83 -29.75
C TYR A 88 -14.58 31.84 -30.46
N ALA A 89 -13.58 31.34 -31.19
CA ALA A 89 -12.70 32.16 -32.02
C ALA A 89 -13.27 32.33 -33.45
N TYR A 90 -13.46 33.58 -33.89
CA TYR A 90 -14.04 33.92 -35.20
C TYR A 90 -13.12 34.83 -36.02
N ILE A 91 -13.09 34.59 -37.33
CA ILE A 91 -12.40 35.41 -38.33
C ILE A 91 -13.37 35.80 -39.45
N ASP A 92 -13.40 37.07 -39.81
CA ASP A 92 -14.16 37.61 -40.96
C ASP A 92 -13.19 38.10 -42.05
N ILE A 93 -13.49 37.79 -43.32
CA ILE A 93 -12.61 38.05 -44.47
C ILE A 93 -13.40 38.84 -45.53
N ASP A 94 -12.81 39.94 -46.03
CA ASP A 94 -13.46 40.84 -47.00
C ASP A 94 -13.83 40.10 -48.30
N ASN A 95 -15.12 40.09 -48.63
CA ASN A 95 -15.70 39.47 -49.83
C ASN A 95 -15.87 40.44 -51.02
N GLN A 96 -15.28 41.65 -50.99
CA GLN A 96 -15.43 42.67 -52.04
C GLN A 96 -14.48 42.50 -53.25
N ALA A 97 -14.14 41.27 -53.65
CA ALA A 97 -13.47 41.00 -54.93
C ALA A 97 -14.34 40.08 -55.81
N PRO A 98 -14.70 40.49 -57.05
CA PRO A 98 -15.62 39.72 -57.88
C PRO A 98 -14.84 38.59 -58.58
N PHE A 99 -14.74 37.43 -57.94
CA PHE A 99 -14.65 36.08 -58.51
C PHE A 99 -14.09 35.13 -57.43
N TYR A 100 -14.68 33.94 -57.33
CA TYR A 100 -14.43 32.86 -56.35
C TYR A 100 -15.24 32.97 -55.05
N ALA A 101 -16.56 32.87 -55.17
CA ALA A 101 -17.40 32.40 -54.08
C ALA A 101 -17.29 30.87 -53.98
N ASP A 102 -16.48 30.42 -53.02
CA ASP A 102 -16.83 29.31 -52.11
C ASP A 102 -15.88 29.35 -50.90
N ALA A 103 -16.01 30.40 -50.08
CA ALA A 103 -15.45 30.38 -48.73
C ALA A 103 -16.50 29.73 -47.81
N THR A 104 -16.68 28.41 -47.92
CA THR A 104 -17.33 27.65 -46.85
C THR A 104 -16.30 27.43 -45.75
N ASP A 105 -16.16 28.39 -44.85
CA ASP A 105 -15.69 28.08 -43.51
C ASP A 105 -16.28 29.05 -42.48
N SER A 106 -17.18 28.54 -41.65
CA SER A 106 -17.58 29.20 -40.40
C SER A 106 -17.99 28.15 -39.37
N SER A 107 -17.28 27.01 -39.32
CA SER A 107 -17.36 26.13 -38.16
C SER A 107 -16.21 26.46 -37.20
N PRO A 108 -16.47 26.83 -35.94
CA PRO A 108 -15.42 27.03 -34.96
C PRO A 108 -14.72 25.70 -34.66
N GLU A 109 -13.40 25.62 -34.88
CA GLU A 109 -12.59 24.41 -34.60
C GLU A 109 -12.05 24.34 -33.15
N SER A 110 -12.43 25.29 -32.28
CA SER A 110 -11.96 25.35 -30.89
C SER A 110 -13.08 25.91 -29.99
N GLN A 111 -13.67 25.03 -29.19
CA GLN A 111 -14.62 25.35 -28.12
C GLN A 111 -13.92 25.09 -26.77
N VAL A 112 -13.98 26.05 -25.85
CA VAL A 112 -13.48 25.88 -24.48
C VAL A 112 -14.58 26.33 -23.53
N ARG A 113 -15.05 25.43 -22.68
CA ARG A 113 -15.99 25.75 -21.59
C ARG A 113 -15.18 26.08 -20.35
N ILE A 114 -15.37 27.27 -19.81
CA ILE A 114 -14.69 27.77 -18.62
C ILE A 114 -15.71 27.79 -17.48
N THR A 115 -15.61 26.88 -16.50
CA THR A 115 -16.56 26.81 -15.37
C THR A 115 -16.21 27.82 -14.26
N PRO A 116 -17.18 28.24 -13.42
CA PRO A 116 -16.89 28.99 -12.20
C PRO A 116 -16.11 28.12 -11.21
N GLY A 117 -15.23 28.73 -10.44
CA GLY A 117 -14.53 28.05 -9.35
C GLY A 117 -15.46 27.81 -8.17
N VAL A 118 -15.52 26.58 -7.66
CA VAL A 118 -16.21 26.20 -6.41
C VAL A 118 -15.16 25.67 -5.43
N PRO A 119 -15.07 26.21 -4.20
CA PRO A 119 -14.15 25.69 -3.16
C PRO A 119 -14.55 24.29 -2.68
N ASP A 120 -13.65 23.62 -1.98
CA ASP A 120 -13.86 22.30 -1.36
C ASP A 120 -12.85 22.16 -0.20
N LEU A 121 -13.30 22.35 1.04
CA LEU A 121 -12.51 22.44 2.25
C LEU A 121 -12.40 21.07 2.93
N VAL A 122 -11.21 20.48 2.88
CA VAL A 122 -10.92 19.21 3.54
C VAL A 122 -10.05 19.44 4.76
N VAL A 123 -10.41 18.85 5.91
CA VAL A 123 -9.51 18.75 7.07
C VAL A 123 -8.46 17.70 6.76
N THR A 124 -7.30 18.12 6.25
CA THR A 124 -6.24 17.24 5.75
C THR A 124 -5.35 16.65 6.84
N SER A 125 -5.33 17.25 8.03
CA SER A 125 -4.70 16.63 9.20
C SER A 125 -5.33 17.11 10.50
N LEU A 126 -5.29 16.26 11.52
CA LEU A 126 -5.62 16.56 12.90
C LEU A 126 -4.62 15.79 13.76
N THR A 127 -3.94 16.49 14.67
CA THR A 127 -3.03 15.89 15.65
C THR A 127 -3.40 16.30 17.05
N VAL A 128 -3.10 15.42 18.01
CA VAL A 128 -3.30 15.62 19.45
C VAL A 128 -1.95 15.41 20.12
N SER A 129 -1.56 16.27 21.06
CA SER A 129 -0.25 16.20 21.72
C SER A 129 0.01 14.86 22.43
N ASP A 130 -1.04 14.26 23.00
CA ASP A 130 -0.98 12.97 23.68
C ASP A 130 -2.24 12.14 23.36
N LEU A 131 -2.05 10.90 22.89
CA LEU A 131 -3.15 9.98 22.56
C LEU A 131 -3.61 9.12 23.74
N THR A 132 -2.88 9.15 24.86
CA THR A 132 -3.26 8.48 26.11
C THR A 132 -3.11 9.47 27.26
N VAL A 133 -4.23 9.82 27.88
CA VAL A 133 -4.33 10.92 28.84
C VAL A 133 -5.16 10.50 30.03
N LYS A 134 -4.95 11.14 31.18
CA LYS A 134 -5.83 11.01 32.34
C LYS A 134 -6.80 12.18 32.39
N SER A 135 -7.93 11.97 33.04
CA SER A 135 -8.84 13.05 33.41
C SER A 135 -8.07 14.22 34.06
N GLY A 136 -8.20 15.41 33.50
CA GLY A 136 -7.52 16.63 33.95
C GLY A 136 -6.17 16.91 33.31
N ASP A 137 -5.60 16.00 32.52
CA ASP A 137 -4.42 16.29 31.71
C ASP A 137 -4.73 17.36 30.65
N LYS A 138 -3.69 18.06 30.18
CA LYS A 138 -3.83 19.11 29.17
C LYS A 138 -3.29 18.62 27.85
N ILE A 139 -4.09 18.73 26.79
CA ILE A 139 -3.70 18.39 25.43
C ILE A 139 -3.76 19.61 24.51
N ASP A 140 -2.89 19.59 23.51
CA ASP A 140 -2.92 20.53 22.39
C ASP A 140 -3.45 19.83 21.14
N LEU A 141 -4.27 20.52 20.36
CA LEU A 141 -4.88 20.06 19.12
C LEU A 141 -4.39 20.92 17.97
N HIS A 142 -3.98 20.31 16.86
CA HIS A 142 -3.58 21.05 15.66
C HIS A 142 -4.24 20.43 14.44
N ALA A 143 -5.03 21.21 13.70
CA ALA A 143 -5.62 20.78 12.44
C ALA A 143 -5.04 21.57 11.25
N ARG A 144 -5.09 20.97 10.06
CA ARG A 144 -4.89 21.67 8.79
C ARG A 144 -6.10 21.49 7.91
N VAL A 145 -6.48 22.56 7.22
CA VAL A 145 -7.56 22.56 6.23
C VAL A 145 -6.96 22.99 4.89
N THR A 146 -7.28 22.23 3.84
CA THR A 146 -6.85 22.51 2.47
C THR A 146 -8.08 22.75 1.63
N ASN A 147 -8.05 23.78 0.78
CA ASN A 147 -9.06 23.95 -0.25
C ASN A 147 -8.65 23.16 -1.50
N ILE A 148 -9.21 21.97 -1.70
CA ILE A 148 -8.96 21.11 -2.89
C ILE A 148 -9.87 21.50 -4.07
N GLY A 149 -10.78 22.44 -3.86
CA GLY A 149 -11.69 22.96 -4.87
C GLY A 149 -10.96 23.91 -5.82
N ASN A 150 -11.64 24.27 -6.91
CA ASN A 150 -11.07 25.13 -7.95
C ASN A 150 -11.47 26.61 -7.81
N GLY A 151 -12.24 26.96 -6.77
CA GLY A 151 -12.61 28.32 -6.37
C GLY A 151 -12.08 28.70 -4.99
N ASP A 152 -12.00 30.00 -4.70
CA ASP A 152 -11.52 30.50 -3.40
C ASP A 152 -12.56 30.25 -2.30
N ALA A 153 -12.12 29.76 -1.14
CA ALA A 153 -12.99 29.59 0.01
C ALA A 153 -12.97 30.85 0.88
N SER A 154 -14.15 31.41 1.16
CA SER A 154 -14.28 32.52 2.12
C SER A 154 -14.04 32.04 3.56
N GLN A 155 -13.72 32.97 4.46
CA GLN A 155 -13.53 32.66 5.88
C GLN A 155 -14.77 32.01 6.51
N THR A 156 -14.55 30.85 7.12
CA THR A 156 -15.46 30.08 7.97
C THR A 156 -14.77 29.73 9.30
N ARG A 157 -15.31 28.77 10.05
CA ARG A 157 -14.75 28.24 11.30
C ARG A 157 -14.32 26.79 11.15
N ILE A 158 -13.30 26.44 11.91
CA ILE A 158 -12.97 25.05 12.22
C ILE A 158 -13.31 24.77 13.67
N TYR A 159 -14.19 23.80 13.92
CA TYR A 159 -14.60 23.40 15.26
C TYR A 159 -13.87 22.12 15.70
N TYR A 160 -13.63 22.01 17.00
CA TYR A 160 -13.03 20.83 17.63
C TYR A 160 -14.00 20.24 18.67
N TYR A 161 -14.13 18.92 18.68
CA TYR A 161 -15.02 18.18 19.57
C TYR A 161 -14.31 17.00 20.21
N LEU A 162 -14.77 16.62 21.41
CA LEU A 162 -14.43 15.37 22.06
C LEU A 162 -15.71 14.53 22.20
N GLY A 163 -15.66 13.24 21.86
CA GLY A 163 -16.82 12.36 21.99
C GLY A 163 -16.50 10.87 22.06
N GLN A 164 -17.53 10.06 22.35
CA GLN A 164 -17.40 8.60 22.56
C GLN A 164 -17.29 7.79 21.26
N THR A 165 -17.76 8.36 20.15
CA THR A 165 -17.70 7.74 18.82
C THR A 165 -17.05 8.70 17.84
N ARG A 166 -16.49 8.17 16.74
CA ARG A 166 -15.95 8.96 15.64
C ARG A 166 -17.01 9.97 15.16
N GLY A 167 -16.60 11.23 14.96
CA GLY A 167 -17.49 12.32 14.55
C GLY A 167 -18.48 12.82 15.61
N SER A 168 -18.44 12.33 16.85
CA SER A 168 -19.41 12.78 17.85
C SER A 168 -19.14 14.20 18.33
N ARG A 169 -20.19 15.01 18.37
CA ARG A 169 -20.21 16.38 18.92
C ARG A 169 -20.56 16.41 20.42
N SER A 170 -20.11 15.41 21.18
CA SER A 170 -20.51 15.22 22.59
C SER A 170 -20.06 16.38 23.49
N LEU A 171 -18.88 16.94 23.23
CA LEU A 171 -18.34 18.10 23.91
C LEU A 171 -17.61 18.98 22.90
N GLU A 172 -18.03 20.23 22.76
CA GLU A 172 -17.26 21.24 22.02
C GLU A 172 -16.03 21.64 22.83
N ILE A 173 -14.86 21.51 22.22
CA ILE A 173 -13.57 21.92 22.77
C ILE A 173 -13.34 23.41 22.50
N GLY A 174 -13.65 23.86 21.29
CA GLY A 174 -13.52 25.24 20.83
C GLY A 174 -13.50 25.35 19.31
N TYR A 175 -13.23 26.54 18.79
CA TYR A 175 -13.14 26.79 17.35
C TYR A 175 -12.06 27.83 17.00
N GLY A 176 -11.58 27.76 15.76
CA GLY A 176 -10.69 28.73 15.10
C GLY A 176 -11.34 29.36 13.87
N LEU A 177 -10.67 30.34 13.26
CA LEU A 177 -11.05 30.91 11.96
C LEU A 177 -10.27 30.21 10.84
N MET A 178 -10.94 29.93 9.72
CA MET A 178 -10.35 29.23 8.58
C MET A 178 -10.83 29.83 7.25
N PRO A 179 -9.96 30.40 6.40
CA PRO A 179 -8.61 30.88 6.74
C PRO A 179 -8.64 31.96 7.83
N ASN A 180 -7.51 32.25 8.49
CA ASN A 180 -7.45 33.30 9.52
C ASN A 180 -7.54 34.71 8.90
N LEU A 181 -7.03 34.89 7.67
CA LEU A 181 -7.07 36.14 6.92
C LEU A 181 -7.29 35.90 5.43
N GLY A 182 -8.19 36.67 4.81
CA GLY A 182 -8.40 36.64 3.36
C GLY A 182 -9.31 35.51 2.90
N VAL A 183 -8.88 34.78 1.88
CA VAL A 183 -9.54 33.61 1.31
C VAL A 183 -8.53 32.47 1.25
N LEU A 184 -8.99 31.23 1.35
CA LEU A 184 -8.13 30.05 1.16
C LEU A 184 -8.21 29.68 -0.31
N SER A 185 -7.14 29.99 -1.05
CA SER A 185 -7.09 29.77 -2.49
C SER A 185 -7.08 28.27 -2.81
N PRO A 186 -7.41 27.85 -4.04
CA PRO A 186 -7.21 26.48 -4.49
C PRO A 186 -5.80 25.95 -4.21
N ASP A 187 -5.72 24.73 -3.70
CA ASP A 187 -4.54 24.01 -3.23
C ASP A 187 -3.83 24.66 -2.03
N GLU A 188 -4.35 25.76 -1.48
CA GLU A 188 -3.80 26.42 -0.31
C GLU A 188 -4.21 25.68 0.96
N THR A 189 -3.30 25.61 1.92
CA THR A 189 -3.50 24.94 3.21
C THR A 189 -3.21 25.89 4.34
N GLU A 190 -4.13 25.99 5.30
CA GLU A 190 -3.94 26.75 6.53
C GLU A 190 -4.15 25.86 7.76
N GLY A 191 -3.43 26.16 8.83
CA GLY A 191 -3.48 25.41 10.09
C GLY A 191 -4.13 26.22 11.20
N ASP A 192 -4.82 25.52 12.11
CA ASP A 192 -5.38 26.10 13.32
C ASP A 192 -4.97 25.24 14.55
N THR A 193 -4.97 25.84 15.74
CA THR A 193 -4.49 25.19 16.97
C THR A 193 -5.31 25.58 18.19
N ILE A 194 -5.73 24.58 18.97
CA ILE A 194 -6.27 24.77 20.32
C ILE A 194 -5.22 24.27 21.33
N SER A 195 -4.74 25.16 22.20
CA SER A 195 -3.76 24.80 23.22
C SER A 195 -4.37 24.66 24.61
N ASN A 196 -3.78 23.80 25.44
CA ASN A 196 -4.09 23.60 26.85
C ASN A 196 -5.55 23.18 27.14
N PHE A 197 -6.17 22.39 26.27
CA PHE A 197 -7.48 21.82 26.55
C PHE A 197 -7.39 20.81 27.70
N ALA A 198 -8.12 21.05 28.78
CA ALA A 198 -8.16 20.14 29.92
C ALA A 198 -9.15 19.00 29.67
N VAL A 199 -8.63 17.77 29.64
CA VAL A 199 -9.43 16.56 29.41
C VAL A 199 -10.48 16.42 30.51
N PRO A 200 -11.78 16.29 30.19
CA PRO A 200 -12.85 16.17 31.17
C PRO A 200 -12.70 14.91 32.05
N ASP A 201 -13.35 14.92 33.21
CA ASP A 201 -13.45 13.75 34.09
C ASP A 201 -14.46 12.73 33.55
N TRP A 202 -14.10 12.10 32.44
CA TRP A 202 -14.86 11.06 31.78
C TRP A 202 -14.34 9.67 32.19
N PRO A 203 -15.19 8.63 32.22
CA PRO A 203 -14.74 7.29 32.57
C PRO A 203 -13.61 6.80 31.67
N ASP A 204 -12.73 5.95 32.21
CA ASP A 204 -11.68 5.31 31.41
C ASP A 204 -12.27 4.62 30.17
N GLY A 205 -11.68 4.84 28.99
CA GLY A 205 -12.21 4.33 27.73
C GLY A 205 -11.62 4.99 26.48
N LYS A 206 -12.08 4.51 25.31
CA LYS A 206 -11.72 5.04 23.98
C LYS A 206 -12.65 6.22 23.65
N TYR A 207 -12.07 7.33 23.18
CA TYR A 207 -12.75 8.55 22.79
C TYR A 207 -12.15 9.10 21.48
N TYR A 208 -12.80 10.08 20.87
CA TYR A 208 -12.37 10.68 19.61
C TYR A 208 -12.35 12.19 19.70
N VAL A 209 -11.23 12.80 19.31
CA VAL A 209 -11.14 14.22 19.00
C VAL A 209 -11.52 14.40 17.54
N THR A 210 -12.46 15.28 17.22
CA THR A 210 -12.89 15.54 15.84
C THR A 210 -12.70 17.01 15.50
N ALA A 211 -12.13 17.29 14.34
CA ALA A 211 -12.04 18.62 13.76
C ALA A 211 -12.93 18.71 12.53
N VAL A 212 -13.62 19.83 12.37
CA VAL A 212 -14.68 20.03 11.37
C VAL A 212 -14.53 21.41 10.78
N ALA A 213 -14.11 21.49 9.52
CA ALA A 213 -14.14 22.73 8.78
C ALA A 213 -15.57 23.02 8.31
N ASP A 214 -15.94 24.30 8.25
CA ASP A 214 -17.22 24.77 7.74
C ASP A 214 -18.48 24.06 8.27
N GLU A 215 -18.50 23.68 9.54
CA GLU A 215 -19.64 22.92 10.10
C GLU A 215 -20.99 23.61 9.95
N ASN A 216 -21.00 24.94 9.91
CA ASN A 216 -22.20 25.74 9.72
C ASN A 216 -22.63 25.89 8.25
N ARG A 217 -21.87 25.34 7.30
CA ARG A 217 -22.05 25.48 5.85
C ARG A 217 -22.11 26.95 5.41
N GLU A 218 -21.14 27.73 5.89
CA GLU A 218 -21.00 29.15 5.56
C GLU A 218 -20.33 29.33 4.19
N VAL A 219 -19.57 28.34 3.72
CA VAL A 219 -18.99 28.23 2.37
C VAL A 219 -19.81 27.21 1.58
N SER A 220 -20.11 27.50 0.31
CA SER A 220 -20.75 26.49 -0.55
C SER A 220 -19.67 25.73 -1.31
N GLU A 221 -19.58 24.43 -1.03
CA GLU A 221 -18.45 23.60 -1.47
C GLU A 221 -18.84 22.58 -2.55
N GLN A 222 -17.84 21.99 -3.21
CA GLN A 222 -18.07 20.89 -4.16
C GLN A 222 -18.55 19.62 -3.47
N ASP A 223 -18.00 19.36 -2.28
CA ASP A 223 -18.38 18.26 -1.41
C ASP A 223 -18.44 18.79 0.02
N GLU A 224 -19.60 18.65 0.65
CA GLU A 224 -19.87 19.13 2.02
C GLU A 224 -19.68 18.01 3.05
N THR A 225 -19.16 16.86 2.63
CA THR A 225 -19.07 15.64 3.43
C THR A 225 -17.63 15.27 3.81
N ASN A 226 -16.65 15.96 3.25
CA ASN A 226 -15.22 15.68 3.43
C ASN A 226 -14.50 16.68 4.39
N ASN A 227 -15.27 17.55 5.05
CA ASN A 227 -14.77 18.61 5.93
C ASN A 227 -14.44 18.14 7.35
N GLU A 228 -14.43 16.82 7.62
CA GLU A 228 -14.29 16.27 8.97
C GLU A 228 -13.16 15.25 9.07
N LEU A 229 -12.35 15.36 10.14
CA LEU A 229 -11.37 14.34 10.50
C LEU A 229 -11.41 14.06 12.01
N SER A 230 -11.29 12.78 12.39
CA SER A 230 -11.23 12.37 13.80
C SER A 230 -9.95 11.60 14.13
N VAL A 231 -9.43 11.82 15.33
CA VAL A 231 -8.31 11.08 15.94
C VAL A 231 -8.79 10.41 17.23
N GLN A 232 -8.47 9.13 17.41
CA GLN A 232 -8.79 8.42 18.65
C GLN A 232 -7.81 8.80 19.77
N ILE A 233 -8.33 9.02 20.98
CA ILE A 233 -7.57 9.14 22.22
C ILE A 233 -8.08 8.13 23.26
N THR A 234 -7.25 7.79 24.23
CA THR A 234 -7.63 6.97 25.39
C THR A 234 -7.61 7.83 26.64
N ILE A 235 -8.73 7.87 27.36
CA ILE A 235 -8.77 8.43 28.72
C ILE A 235 -8.57 7.25 29.69
N GLY A 236 -7.58 7.32 30.58
CA GLY A 236 -7.27 6.26 31.55
C GLY A 236 -5.92 5.57 31.32
N ASN A 237 -5.71 4.41 31.95
CA ASN A 237 -4.49 3.61 31.75
C ASN A 237 -4.59 2.83 30.41
N PRO A 238 -3.46 2.59 29.70
CA PRO A 238 -3.50 1.84 28.46
C PRO A 238 -4.05 0.42 28.71
N PRO A 239 -5.04 -0.04 27.94
CA PRO A 239 -5.28 -1.46 27.77
C PRO A 239 -4.01 -2.12 27.21
N ASN A 240 -3.64 -3.30 27.70
CA ASN A 240 -2.63 -4.16 27.08
C ASN A 240 -3.22 -4.79 25.78
N GLU A 241 -3.61 -3.96 24.82
CA GLU A 241 -4.00 -4.35 23.47
C GLU A 241 -2.98 -3.79 22.48
N PRO A 242 -2.65 -4.52 21.40
CA PRO A 242 -1.85 -3.98 20.30
C PRO A 242 -2.53 -2.72 19.72
N PRO A 243 -1.76 -1.68 19.36
CA PRO A 243 -2.31 -0.42 18.90
C PRO A 243 -3.12 -0.61 17.60
N ALA A 244 -4.32 -0.04 17.59
CA ALA A 244 -5.09 0.13 16.36
C ALA A 244 -4.28 0.96 15.37
N ILE A 245 -4.06 0.41 14.18
CA ILE A 245 -3.43 1.09 13.05
C ILE A 245 -4.39 2.19 12.59
N VAL A 246 -3.95 3.44 12.67
CA VAL A 246 -4.64 4.55 12.02
C VAL A 246 -4.18 4.54 10.56
N PRO A 247 -5.07 4.42 9.57
CA PRO A 247 -4.67 4.44 8.17
C PRO A 247 -4.11 5.83 7.83
N VAL A 248 -2.85 5.88 7.40
CA VAL A 248 -2.31 7.03 6.66
C VAL A 248 -2.82 6.90 5.22
N ALA A 249 -4.08 7.26 5.01
CA ALA A 249 -4.65 7.42 3.68
C ALA A 249 -4.25 8.79 3.12
N SER A 250 -3.20 8.82 2.30
CA SER A 250 -3.10 9.75 1.18
C SER A 250 -2.02 9.26 0.23
N LEU A 251 -2.40 9.04 -1.03
CA LEU A 251 -1.47 9.07 -2.16
C LEU A 251 -0.87 10.48 -2.22
N ILE A 252 0.22 10.71 -1.49
CA ILE A 252 1.09 11.86 -1.75
C ILE A 252 1.84 11.52 -3.04
N CYS A 253 1.70 12.31 -4.10
CA CYS A 253 2.65 12.26 -5.20
C CYS A 253 3.96 12.89 -4.71
N GLY A 254 4.80 12.13 -3.99
CA GLY A 254 6.06 12.59 -3.39
C GLY A 254 6.54 11.68 -2.25
N PRO A 255 7.84 11.66 -1.92
CA PRO A 255 8.35 10.87 -0.80
C PRO A 255 7.68 11.25 0.52
N ALA A 256 7.45 10.27 1.40
CA ALA A 256 6.95 10.56 2.75
C ALA A 256 7.88 11.55 3.46
N THR A 257 7.34 12.50 4.24
CA THR A 257 8.17 13.51 4.92
C THR A 257 8.41 13.16 6.38
N GLY A 258 9.64 13.38 6.86
CA GLY A 258 10.01 13.26 8.27
C GLY A 258 10.68 11.93 8.64
N PRO A 259 11.04 11.78 9.93
CA PRO A 259 11.75 10.61 10.44
C PRO A 259 10.99 9.30 10.20
N GLY A 260 11.65 8.30 9.64
CA GLY A 260 11.08 6.98 9.36
C GLY A 260 11.92 5.83 9.92
N VAL A 261 11.73 4.66 9.32
CA VAL A 261 12.49 3.45 9.60
C VAL A 261 13.11 2.95 8.31
N THR A 262 14.44 2.83 8.28
CA THR A 262 15.18 2.27 7.16
C THR A 262 15.71 0.89 7.55
N ILE A 263 15.42 -0.13 6.76
CA ILE A 263 15.80 -1.53 7.01
C ILE A 263 16.84 -1.94 5.97
N ILE A 264 18.01 -2.40 6.42
CA ILE A 264 19.12 -2.87 5.60
C ILE A 264 19.24 -4.38 5.75
N THR A 265 19.29 -5.10 4.63
CA THR A 265 19.38 -6.56 4.60
C THR A 265 20.44 -7.00 3.59
N HIS A 266 21.48 -7.68 4.09
CA HIS A 266 22.61 -8.13 3.27
C HIS A 266 22.32 -9.43 2.50
N GLY A 267 23.22 -9.78 1.58
CA GLY A 267 23.21 -11.03 0.81
C GLY A 267 24.06 -12.17 1.38
N PHE A 268 24.41 -13.12 0.52
CA PHE A 268 25.33 -14.22 0.83
C PHE A 268 26.71 -13.72 1.28
N GLN A 269 27.32 -14.36 2.29
CA GLN A 269 28.64 -13.99 2.82
C GLN A 269 29.66 -15.12 2.65
N LEU A 270 30.63 -14.93 1.74
CA LEU A 270 31.74 -15.87 1.55
C LEU A 270 32.58 -16.05 2.83
N GLY A 271 32.65 -17.29 3.32
CA GLY A 271 33.37 -17.61 4.56
C GLY A 271 32.59 -17.32 5.84
N GLY A 272 31.33 -16.88 5.74
CA GLY A 272 30.47 -16.48 6.86
C GLY A 272 29.99 -17.62 7.75
N GLY A 273 30.32 -18.89 7.44
CA GLY A 273 30.24 -19.97 8.42
C GLY A 273 31.18 -19.76 9.64
N ALA A 274 32.09 -18.79 9.57
CA ALA A 274 33.00 -18.39 10.65
C ALA A 274 32.71 -17.01 11.27
N SER A 275 31.91 -16.13 10.64
CA SER A 275 31.50 -14.83 11.21
C SER A 275 30.12 -14.93 11.83
N SER A 276 29.96 -14.49 13.07
CA SER A 276 28.69 -14.53 13.81
C SER A 276 27.85 -13.25 13.64
N GLN A 277 28.10 -12.46 12.59
CA GLN A 277 27.63 -11.08 12.41
C GLN A 277 27.46 -10.73 10.92
N ALA A 278 26.50 -9.83 10.65
CA ALA A 278 26.28 -9.21 9.34
C ALA A 278 27.54 -8.46 8.82
N PRO A 279 27.65 -8.16 7.51
CA PRO A 279 28.80 -7.44 6.96
C PRO A 279 28.92 -6.00 7.49
N ASP A 280 30.15 -5.53 7.72
CA ASP A 280 30.42 -4.17 8.24
C ASP A 280 29.80 -3.06 7.40
N TRP A 281 29.75 -3.22 6.06
CA TRP A 281 29.15 -2.23 5.16
C TRP A 281 27.69 -1.91 5.52
N THR A 282 26.96 -2.84 6.12
CA THR A 282 25.56 -2.62 6.52
C THR A 282 25.45 -1.57 7.65
N VAL A 283 26.40 -1.59 8.59
CA VAL A 283 26.49 -0.62 9.67
C VAL A 283 27.02 0.70 9.12
N GLU A 284 28.04 0.69 8.27
CA GLU A 284 28.55 1.89 7.59
C GLU A 284 27.44 2.60 6.78
N MET A 285 26.61 1.83 6.08
CA MET A 285 25.44 2.35 5.36
C MET A 285 24.42 2.97 6.30
N GLY A 286 24.16 2.34 7.44
CA GLY A 286 23.28 2.93 8.45
C GLY A 286 23.82 4.23 9.04
N GLU A 287 25.12 4.32 9.31
CA GLU A 287 25.77 5.55 9.75
C GLU A 287 25.68 6.66 8.68
N ALA A 288 25.92 6.33 7.41
CA ALA A 288 25.81 7.27 6.30
C ALA A 288 24.39 7.82 6.14
N ILE A 289 23.37 6.96 6.27
CA ILE A 289 21.95 7.35 6.21
C ILE A 289 21.61 8.33 7.32
N LEU A 290 22.03 8.00 8.55
CA LEU A 290 21.77 8.84 9.71
C LEU A 290 22.52 10.17 9.62
N ALA A 291 23.78 10.16 9.18
CA ALA A 291 24.54 11.38 8.90
C ALA A 291 23.85 12.25 7.83
N ARG A 292 23.32 11.62 6.78
CA ARG A 292 22.60 12.30 5.70
C ARG A 292 21.28 12.92 6.16
N SER A 293 20.63 12.34 7.17
CA SER A 293 19.40 12.88 7.78
C SER A 293 19.63 14.23 8.47
N GLY A 294 20.86 14.53 8.90
CA GLY A 294 21.23 15.78 9.56
C GLY A 294 20.76 15.91 11.00
N GLU A 295 20.00 14.94 11.51
CA GLU A 295 19.41 14.93 12.86
C GLU A 295 19.95 13.75 13.69
N PRO A 296 19.88 13.80 15.03
CA PRO A 296 20.22 12.64 15.86
C PRO A 296 19.30 11.47 15.49
N GLY A 297 19.78 10.23 15.50
CA GLY A 297 18.97 9.04 15.20
C GLY A 297 19.50 7.77 15.84
N ASN A 298 18.89 6.63 15.53
CA ASN A 298 19.18 5.35 16.18
C ASN A 298 19.58 4.29 15.16
N LEU A 299 20.78 3.72 15.32
CA LEU A 299 21.27 2.57 14.58
C LEU A 299 21.18 1.32 15.47
N LEU A 300 20.54 0.27 14.97
CA LEU A 300 20.43 -1.01 15.67
C LEU A 300 20.68 -2.17 14.72
N VAL A 301 21.14 -3.28 15.29
CA VAL A 301 21.35 -4.54 14.60
C VAL A 301 20.43 -5.59 15.22
N HIS A 302 19.82 -6.45 14.41
CA HIS A 302 19.03 -7.58 14.89
C HIS A 302 19.96 -8.60 15.55
N ASP A 303 19.59 -9.09 16.73
CA ASP A 303 20.22 -10.23 17.40
C ASP A 303 19.44 -11.51 17.03
N PRO A 304 19.99 -12.39 16.17
CA PRO A 304 19.29 -13.57 15.71
C PRO A 304 19.11 -14.63 16.81
N ASP A 305 19.88 -14.62 17.90
CA ASP A 305 19.69 -15.60 18.96
C ASP A 305 18.57 -15.15 19.93
N ALA A 306 18.49 -13.86 20.22
CA ALA A 306 17.51 -13.30 21.16
C ALA A 306 16.24 -12.72 20.50
N ASN A 307 16.19 -12.66 19.16
CA ASN A 307 15.15 -12.02 18.36
C ASN A 307 14.79 -10.60 18.84
N ARG A 308 15.80 -9.74 18.94
CA ARG A 308 15.61 -8.35 19.40
C ARG A 308 16.59 -7.41 18.72
N TRP A 309 16.23 -6.14 18.67
CA TRP A 309 17.13 -5.09 18.20
C TRP A 309 18.10 -4.69 19.32
N VAL A 310 19.39 -4.72 19.02
CA VAL A 310 20.47 -4.36 19.95
C VAL A 310 21.38 -3.29 19.33
N ARG A 311 22.24 -2.66 20.13
CA ARG A 311 23.19 -1.70 19.59
C ARG A 311 24.27 -2.45 18.80
N PRO A 312 24.86 -1.84 17.75
CA PRO A 312 25.91 -2.50 16.97
C PRO A 312 27.07 -3.00 17.85
N GLN A 313 27.46 -2.25 18.89
CA GLN A 313 28.54 -2.66 19.81
C GLN A 313 28.20 -3.90 20.66
N ASP A 314 26.91 -4.20 20.86
CA ASP A 314 26.48 -5.42 21.55
C ASP A 314 26.62 -6.67 20.64
N ARG A 315 26.89 -6.45 19.34
CA ARG A 315 27.22 -7.46 18.31
C ARG A 315 28.60 -7.16 17.72
N ASP A 316 29.54 -6.69 18.53
CA ASP A 316 30.96 -6.45 18.21
C ASP A 316 31.27 -5.59 16.97
N PHE A 317 30.32 -4.80 16.46
CA PHE A 317 30.61 -3.85 15.38
C PHE A 317 31.38 -2.63 15.91
N GLU A 318 32.41 -2.22 15.15
CA GLU A 318 33.07 -0.94 15.34
C GLU A 318 32.22 0.17 14.72
N THR A 319 31.73 1.10 15.53
CA THR A 319 30.89 2.22 15.08
C THR A 319 31.14 3.43 15.96
N SER A 320 31.13 4.60 15.33
CA SER A 320 31.25 5.89 16.04
C SER A 320 29.88 6.50 16.35
N TRP A 321 28.81 5.94 15.78
CA TRP A 321 27.46 6.44 15.95
C TRP A 321 26.96 6.28 17.39
N THR A 322 26.31 7.33 17.90
CA THR A 322 25.70 7.34 19.23
C THR A 322 24.19 7.50 19.09
N ASN A 323 23.44 6.48 19.50
CA ASN A 323 21.98 6.48 19.43
C ASN A 323 21.37 7.59 20.27
N SER A 324 20.39 8.30 19.72
CA SER A 324 19.70 9.39 20.42
C SER A 324 18.86 8.90 21.59
N GLY A 325 18.33 7.68 21.53
CA GLY A 325 17.39 7.14 22.52
C GLY A 325 15.96 7.64 22.36
N ASP A 326 15.73 8.59 21.45
CA ASP A 326 14.41 9.11 21.10
C ASP A 326 13.85 8.31 19.92
N LEU A 327 12.71 7.66 20.15
CA LEU A 327 12.03 6.85 19.14
C LEU A 327 11.37 7.67 18.05
N ASN A 328 11.21 8.99 18.21
CA ASN A 328 10.67 9.86 17.16
C ASN A 328 11.70 10.25 16.09
N ASN A 329 12.98 9.99 16.36
CA ASN A 329 14.05 10.25 15.41
C ASN A 329 14.15 9.15 14.35
N GLU A 330 14.99 9.38 13.34
CA GLU A 330 15.25 8.38 12.30
C GLU A 330 15.81 7.09 12.92
N ILE A 331 15.30 5.94 12.47
CA ILE A 331 15.74 4.63 12.92
C ILE A 331 16.30 3.88 11.71
N VAL A 332 17.52 3.39 11.83
CA VAL A 332 18.10 2.44 10.88
C VAL A 332 18.30 1.10 11.54
N LEU A 333 17.79 0.06 10.89
CA LEU A 333 17.79 -1.32 11.36
C LEU A 333 18.61 -2.18 10.40
N VAL A 334 19.66 -2.82 10.90
CA VAL A 334 20.41 -3.83 10.16
C VAL A 334 19.87 -5.19 10.55
N PHE A 335 19.27 -5.90 9.60
CA PHE A 335 18.79 -7.26 9.83
C PHE A 335 19.93 -8.26 9.60
N ASP A 336 20.31 -8.95 10.68
CA ASP A 336 21.35 -9.97 10.67
C ASP A 336 20.72 -11.35 10.51
N TRP A 337 20.99 -11.97 9.36
CA TRP A 337 20.59 -13.32 8.99
C TRP A 337 21.80 -14.06 8.40
N THR A 338 23.00 -13.76 8.93
CA THR A 338 24.30 -14.24 8.43
C THR A 338 24.32 -15.74 8.16
N TRP A 339 23.77 -16.53 9.08
CA TRP A 339 23.80 -17.98 8.98
C TRP A 339 22.88 -18.47 7.85
N GLU A 340 21.64 -18.01 7.83
CA GLU A 340 20.61 -18.31 6.84
C GLU A 340 21.03 -17.85 5.43
N SER A 341 21.70 -16.70 5.37
CA SER A 341 22.22 -16.12 4.13
C SER A 341 23.32 -16.96 3.49
N ASN A 342 23.95 -17.87 4.25
CA ASN A 342 24.99 -18.78 3.78
C ASN A 342 24.46 -20.17 3.40
N ASP A 343 23.19 -20.47 3.72
CA ASP A 343 22.54 -21.70 3.30
C ASP A 343 21.74 -21.48 2.01
N LEU A 344 22.10 -22.24 0.98
CA LEU A 344 21.49 -22.19 -0.35
C LEU A 344 20.30 -23.16 -0.50
N GLN A 345 19.91 -23.85 0.57
CA GLN A 345 18.71 -24.69 0.61
C GLN A 345 17.44 -23.84 0.65
N GLU A 346 16.34 -24.43 0.19
CA GLU A 346 15.03 -23.79 0.18
C GLU A 346 14.51 -23.56 1.61
N GLY A 347 13.79 -22.45 1.82
CA GLY A 347 13.10 -22.16 3.07
C GLY A 347 13.81 -21.19 4.02
N TRP A 348 15.14 -21.05 3.92
CA TRP A 348 15.88 -20.16 4.84
C TRP A 348 15.58 -18.68 4.61
N ALA A 349 15.40 -18.25 3.36
CA ALA A 349 15.04 -16.87 3.06
C ALA A 349 13.61 -16.56 3.55
N GLU A 350 12.68 -17.50 3.41
CA GLU A 350 11.31 -17.39 3.90
C GLU A 350 11.24 -17.36 5.44
N ALA A 351 12.04 -18.18 6.12
CA ALA A 351 12.18 -18.19 7.58
C ALA A 351 12.77 -16.88 8.11
N ALA A 352 13.82 -16.37 7.44
CA ALA A 352 14.42 -15.08 7.76
C ALA A 352 13.41 -13.93 7.54
N ALA A 353 12.59 -14.00 6.49
CA ALA A 353 11.53 -13.02 6.24
C ALA A 353 10.42 -13.07 7.30
N ASP A 354 10.00 -14.26 7.75
CA ASP A 354 9.06 -14.42 8.87
C ASP A 354 9.62 -13.74 10.15
N SER A 355 10.91 -13.95 10.40
CA SER A 355 11.60 -13.44 11.58
C SER A 355 11.80 -11.93 11.54
N LEU A 356 12.19 -11.36 10.40
CA LEU A 356 12.28 -9.91 10.21
C LEU A 356 10.89 -9.26 10.33
N PHE A 357 9.86 -9.84 9.71
CA PHE A 357 8.49 -9.37 9.85
C PHE A 357 8.05 -9.35 11.33
N ALA A 358 8.30 -10.44 12.06
CA ALA A 358 8.03 -10.51 13.50
C ALA A 358 8.82 -9.45 14.28
N ALA A 359 10.08 -9.21 13.95
CA ALA A 359 10.90 -8.18 14.62
C ALA A 359 10.40 -6.74 14.35
N LEU A 360 9.77 -6.48 13.21
CA LEU A 360 9.19 -5.18 12.87
C LEU A 360 7.81 -4.94 13.51
N VAL A 361 6.99 -5.99 13.64
CA VAL A 361 5.67 -5.94 14.27
C VAL A 361 5.75 -5.88 15.80
N SER A 362 6.82 -6.45 16.36
CA SER A 362 7.02 -6.50 17.81
C SER A 362 7.06 -5.10 18.43
N PRO A 363 6.51 -4.90 19.65
CA PRO A 363 6.61 -3.64 20.37
C PRO A 363 8.07 -3.19 20.49
N PHE A 364 8.40 -2.03 19.91
CA PHE A 364 9.77 -1.55 19.81
C PHE A 364 10.10 -0.51 20.87
N GLY A 365 11.20 -0.70 21.61
CA GLY A 365 11.67 0.24 22.63
C GLY A 365 13.17 0.18 22.86
N LEU A 366 13.79 1.33 23.07
CA LEU A 366 15.23 1.43 23.38
C LEU A 366 15.52 1.38 24.88
N SER A 367 14.49 1.62 25.71
CA SER A 367 14.58 1.60 27.17
C SER A 367 13.27 1.17 27.82
N ALA A 368 13.32 0.76 29.09
CA ALA A 368 12.15 0.29 29.81
C ALA A 368 11.05 1.35 29.86
N GLY A 369 9.84 0.98 29.42
CA GLY A 369 8.68 1.88 29.38
C GLY A 369 8.50 2.64 28.06
N GLN A 370 9.43 2.51 27.11
CA GLN A 370 9.21 2.95 25.72
C GLN A 370 8.60 1.83 24.89
N SER A 371 7.61 2.17 24.06
CA SER A 371 7.03 1.25 23.08
C SER A 371 6.48 2.05 21.90
N GLN A 372 6.87 1.68 20.67
CA GLN A 372 6.30 2.18 19.43
C GLN A 372 6.07 1.01 18.46
N ASN A 373 5.11 1.20 17.55
CA ASN A 373 4.93 0.33 16.39
C ASN A 373 5.74 0.92 15.24
N LEU A 374 6.72 0.17 14.73
CA LEU A 374 7.57 0.64 13.64
C LEU A 374 6.80 0.79 12.33
N LEU A 375 5.74 0.00 12.12
CA LEU A 375 4.98 -0.02 10.87
C LEU A 375 4.10 1.21 10.67
N THR A 376 3.90 2.05 11.69
CA THR A 376 3.15 3.32 11.55
C THR A 376 4.03 4.46 11.02
N ARG A 377 5.30 4.19 10.71
CA ARG A 377 6.27 5.16 10.23
C ARG A 377 6.60 4.88 8.76
N PRO A 378 7.07 5.88 7.99
CA PRO A 378 7.56 5.64 6.63
C PRO A 378 8.66 4.56 6.64
N LEU A 379 8.44 3.48 5.90
CA LEU A 379 9.37 2.36 5.79
C LEU A 379 10.19 2.45 4.50
N HIS A 380 11.51 2.30 4.61
CA HIS A 380 12.42 2.16 3.47
C HIS A 380 13.20 0.84 3.60
N PHE A 381 12.94 -0.13 2.73
CA PHE A 381 13.73 -1.36 2.65
C PHE A 381 14.89 -1.19 1.66
N ILE A 382 16.09 -1.60 2.04
CA ILE A 382 17.28 -1.68 1.18
C ILE A 382 17.81 -3.11 1.30
N GLY A 383 17.67 -3.89 0.24
CA GLY A 383 18.19 -5.26 0.17
C GLY A 383 19.35 -5.36 -0.81
N HIS A 384 20.38 -6.13 -0.47
CA HIS A 384 21.41 -6.55 -1.43
C HIS A 384 21.29 -8.05 -1.71
N SER A 385 21.47 -8.46 -2.97
CA SER A 385 21.56 -9.88 -3.34
C SER A 385 20.33 -10.66 -2.82
N ARG A 386 20.51 -11.79 -2.15
CA ARG A 386 19.43 -12.59 -1.54
C ARG A 386 18.59 -11.82 -0.51
N GLY A 387 19.15 -10.78 0.13
CA GLY A 387 18.42 -9.91 1.05
C GLY A 387 17.26 -9.15 0.40
N THR A 388 17.30 -8.97 -0.92
CA THR A 388 16.17 -8.41 -1.69
C THR A 388 14.94 -9.30 -1.67
N ILE A 389 15.13 -10.62 -1.68
CA ILE A 389 14.08 -11.63 -1.60
C ILE A 389 13.44 -11.61 -0.20
N VAL A 390 14.28 -11.58 0.84
CA VAL A 390 13.83 -11.46 2.24
C VAL A 390 12.95 -10.23 2.42
N ASN A 391 13.38 -9.07 1.94
CA ASN A 391 12.59 -7.83 2.02
C ASN A 391 11.27 -7.91 1.25
N SER A 392 11.25 -8.53 0.06
CA SER A 392 10.01 -8.68 -0.72
C SER A 392 9.00 -9.58 0.02
N LEU A 393 9.48 -10.66 0.62
CA LEU A 393 8.68 -11.58 1.42
C LEU A 393 8.14 -10.93 2.70
N VAL A 394 8.87 -9.98 3.30
CA VAL A 394 8.37 -9.15 4.41
C VAL A 394 7.28 -8.19 3.92
N ALA A 395 7.49 -7.53 2.79
CA ALA A 395 6.50 -6.61 2.21
C ALA A 395 5.17 -7.31 1.92
N GLN A 396 5.21 -8.55 1.42
CA GLN A 396 4.03 -9.39 1.19
C GLN A 396 3.26 -9.71 2.49
N ARG A 397 3.97 -9.93 3.59
CA ARG A 397 3.35 -10.17 4.89
C ARG A 397 2.72 -8.90 5.46
N ILE A 398 3.37 -7.75 5.27
CA ILE A 398 2.80 -6.46 5.64
C ILE A 398 1.51 -6.21 4.85
N ASP A 399 1.49 -6.45 3.54
CA ASP A 399 0.28 -6.33 2.70
C ASP A 399 -0.86 -7.24 3.19
N TYR A 400 -0.55 -8.50 3.51
CA TYR A 400 -1.56 -9.46 3.94
C TYR A 400 -2.13 -9.15 5.34
N TYR A 401 -1.27 -8.92 6.33
CA TYR A 401 -1.69 -8.74 7.73
C TYR A 401 -2.08 -7.31 8.07
N PHE A 402 -1.53 -6.33 7.34
CA PHE A 402 -1.71 -4.90 7.55
C PHE A 402 -1.95 -4.17 6.21
N PRO A 403 -3.05 -4.49 5.50
CA PRO A 403 -3.30 -4.00 4.13
C PRO A 403 -3.42 -2.47 4.01
N ASP A 404 -3.61 -1.76 5.12
CA ASP A 404 -3.66 -0.30 5.17
C ASP A 404 -2.27 0.35 5.21
N ILE A 405 -1.19 -0.45 5.35
CA ILE A 405 0.18 0.04 5.45
C ILE A 405 0.82 0.07 4.07
N ILE A 406 1.23 1.28 3.67
CA ILE A 406 2.01 1.51 2.47
C ILE A 406 3.48 1.70 2.84
N ILE A 407 4.35 0.89 2.26
CA ILE A 407 5.80 1.01 2.37
C ILE A 407 6.25 2.21 1.51
N ASP A 408 6.98 3.15 2.09
CA ASP A 408 7.39 4.37 1.39
C ASP A 408 8.40 4.07 0.27
N GLN A 409 9.39 3.23 0.53
CA GLN A 409 10.40 2.88 -0.46
C GLN A 409 10.92 1.45 -0.37
N PHE A 410 11.18 0.86 -1.53
CA PHE A 410 11.79 -0.45 -1.68
C PHE A 410 12.95 -0.41 -2.68
N THR A 411 14.18 -0.50 -2.16
CA THR A 411 15.41 -0.47 -2.94
C THR A 411 16.04 -1.85 -3.01
N THR A 412 16.40 -2.26 -4.23
CA THR A 412 17.08 -3.52 -4.50
C THR A 412 18.46 -3.26 -5.11
N LEU A 413 19.47 -3.93 -4.56
CA LEU A 413 20.87 -3.84 -4.96
C LEU A 413 21.30 -5.22 -5.42
N ASP A 414 21.56 -5.34 -6.71
CA ASP A 414 21.95 -6.57 -7.39
C ASP A 414 21.09 -7.81 -7.02
N PRO A 415 19.75 -7.70 -7.11
CA PRO A 415 18.84 -8.78 -6.73
C PRO A 415 19.07 -9.97 -7.65
N HIS A 416 19.13 -11.18 -7.11
CA HIS A 416 19.13 -12.40 -7.93
C HIS A 416 18.49 -13.55 -7.16
N PRO A 417 17.91 -14.53 -7.86
CA PRO A 417 17.22 -15.60 -7.18
C PRO A 417 18.21 -16.51 -6.45
N SER A 418 17.75 -17.02 -5.31
CA SER A 418 18.51 -17.81 -4.34
C SER A 418 18.15 -19.29 -4.31
N THR A 419 17.51 -19.83 -5.35
CA THR A 419 17.08 -21.24 -5.39
C THR A 419 18.17 -22.18 -5.93
N THR A 420 18.01 -23.48 -5.68
CA THR A 420 18.88 -24.53 -6.22
C THR A 420 19.04 -24.47 -7.74
N HIS A 421 20.20 -23.98 -8.19
CA HIS A 421 20.79 -24.17 -9.52
C HIS A 421 19.94 -23.73 -10.74
N LYS A 422 20.11 -22.46 -11.18
CA LYS A 422 20.48 -22.03 -12.55
C LYS A 422 20.10 -20.56 -12.80
N ASP A 423 21.08 -19.68 -12.87
CA ASP A 423 21.05 -18.54 -13.80
C ASP A 423 22.18 -18.78 -14.81
N PRO A 424 22.02 -18.53 -16.14
CA PRO A 424 21.51 -17.29 -16.74
C PRO A 424 20.41 -17.46 -17.82
N GLY A 425 19.62 -16.41 -18.05
CA GLY A 425 18.67 -16.29 -19.20
C GLY A 425 17.24 -16.79 -18.94
N TYR A 426 16.72 -16.48 -17.75
CA TYR A 426 15.44 -16.96 -17.18
C TYR A 426 14.29 -17.21 -18.17
N ASP A 427 13.91 -18.49 -18.28
CA ASP A 427 12.66 -18.95 -18.88
C ASP A 427 11.47 -18.49 -18.03
N ALA A 428 10.29 -18.34 -18.63
CA ALA A 428 9.12 -17.65 -18.06
C ALA A 428 8.51 -18.29 -16.78
N ASP A 429 9.20 -18.22 -15.63
CA ASP A 429 8.71 -18.60 -14.30
C ASP A 429 8.09 -17.38 -13.57
N PRO A 430 6.87 -17.48 -13.00
CA PRO A 430 6.22 -16.45 -12.19
C PRO A 430 6.97 -16.01 -10.91
N ARG A 431 8.11 -16.61 -10.57
CA ARG A 431 8.97 -16.25 -9.42
C ARG A 431 9.93 -15.07 -9.62
N GLN A 432 9.74 -14.23 -10.64
CA GLN A 432 10.47 -12.97 -10.76
C GLN A 432 10.23 -12.10 -9.52
N LEU A 433 11.28 -11.47 -8.96
CA LEU A 433 11.13 -10.43 -7.94
C LEU A 433 10.22 -9.34 -8.53
N GLN A 434 9.01 -9.27 -7.98
CA GLN A 434 7.96 -8.34 -8.37
C GLN A 434 7.67 -7.47 -7.16
N ILE A 435 7.46 -6.18 -7.40
CA ILE A 435 7.12 -5.21 -6.36
C ILE A 435 5.63 -5.38 -5.99
N PRO A 436 5.30 -5.71 -4.73
CA PRO A 436 3.92 -5.65 -4.23
C PRO A 436 3.26 -4.28 -4.42
N ASP A 437 1.93 -4.26 -4.53
CA ASP A 437 1.14 -3.04 -4.70
C ASP A 437 1.05 -2.16 -3.43
N ASN A 438 1.46 -2.67 -2.27
CA ASN A 438 1.64 -1.91 -1.03
C ASN A 438 2.94 -1.09 -0.96
N ILE A 439 3.71 -1.01 -2.04
CA ILE A 439 4.94 -0.21 -2.13
C ILE A 439 4.69 1.06 -2.93
N HIS A 440 5.02 2.21 -2.33
CA HIS A 440 4.83 3.51 -2.94
C HIS A 440 5.86 3.81 -4.04
N TRP A 441 7.14 3.59 -3.74
CA TRP A 441 8.25 3.79 -4.67
C TRP A 441 9.22 2.62 -4.60
N ALA A 442 9.69 2.15 -5.76
CA ALA A 442 10.71 1.10 -5.81
C ALA A 442 11.76 1.41 -6.86
N ASP A 443 13.02 1.22 -6.50
CA ASP A 443 14.17 1.35 -7.39
C ASP A 443 15.05 0.09 -7.33
N ASN A 444 15.66 -0.22 -8.48
CA ASN A 444 16.52 -1.39 -8.63
C ASN A 444 17.81 -0.97 -9.31
N TYR A 445 18.94 -1.24 -8.66
CA TYR A 445 20.28 -1.03 -9.17
C TYR A 445 20.95 -2.39 -9.29
N PHE A 446 21.32 -2.79 -10.50
CA PHE A 446 21.83 -4.13 -10.76
C PHE A 446 22.88 -4.10 -11.86
N ARG A 447 23.77 -5.08 -11.89
CA ARG A 447 24.76 -5.30 -12.95
C ARG A 447 24.56 -6.68 -13.57
N GLN A 448 24.96 -6.82 -14.82
CA GLN A 448 24.97 -8.08 -15.54
C GLN A 448 26.17 -8.13 -16.49
N ASP A 449 26.91 -9.22 -16.49
CA ASP A 449 27.96 -9.50 -17.49
C ASP A 449 27.53 -10.63 -18.46
N GLY A 450 26.44 -11.32 -18.13
CA GLY A 450 25.84 -12.39 -18.94
C GLY A 450 26.57 -13.73 -18.83
N ALA A 451 27.51 -13.86 -17.90
CA ALA A 451 28.24 -15.06 -17.57
C ALA A 451 27.97 -15.42 -16.10
N TYR A 452 27.16 -16.44 -15.84
CA TYR A 452 27.08 -16.99 -14.49
C TYR A 452 28.41 -17.67 -14.16
N GLU A 453 29.25 -17.02 -13.36
CA GLU A 453 30.59 -17.50 -13.06
C GLU A 453 30.65 -18.25 -11.72
N LEU A 454 31.45 -19.33 -11.70
CA LEU A 454 31.69 -20.19 -10.51
C LEU A 454 32.57 -19.51 -9.44
N ASP A 455 32.84 -18.21 -9.59
CA ASP A 455 33.74 -17.39 -8.79
C ASP A 455 33.00 -16.49 -7.77
N ASN A 456 31.67 -16.61 -7.69
CA ASN A 456 30.76 -15.85 -6.82
C ASN A 456 30.51 -14.40 -7.26
N ASP A 457 30.77 -14.09 -8.52
CA ASP A 457 30.34 -12.85 -9.14
C ASP A 457 28.96 -13.04 -9.79
N PHE A 458 27.91 -12.72 -9.04
CA PHE A 458 26.52 -12.99 -9.45
C PHE A 458 25.98 -11.87 -10.35
N ASP A 459 25.19 -12.26 -11.35
CA ASP A 459 24.38 -11.33 -12.15
C ASP A 459 23.14 -10.91 -11.35
N GLY A 460 22.94 -9.62 -11.14
CA GLY A 460 21.66 -9.10 -10.67
C GLY A 460 20.59 -9.14 -11.76
N VAL A 461 19.31 -8.96 -11.42
CA VAL A 461 18.19 -9.04 -12.37
C VAL A 461 17.31 -7.79 -12.34
N ARG A 462 16.56 -7.60 -13.44
CA ARG A 462 15.49 -6.61 -13.48
C ARG A 462 14.36 -7.02 -12.54
N VAL A 463 13.81 -6.04 -11.84
CA VAL A 463 12.70 -6.19 -10.89
C VAL A 463 11.44 -5.58 -11.49
N ALA A 464 10.41 -6.38 -11.70
CA ALA A 464 9.17 -5.92 -12.29
C ALA A 464 8.41 -4.99 -11.32
N GLY A 465 7.98 -3.82 -11.82
CA GLY A 465 7.35 -2.77 -11.02
C GLY A 465 8.32 -1.70 -10.47
N ALA A 466 9.64 -1.95 -10.47
CA ALA A 466 10.65 -0.99 -10.00
C ALA A 466 11.18 -0.06 -11.10
N ALA A 467 11.72 1.09 -10.69
CA ALA A 467 12.58 1.93 -11.51
C ALA A 467 13.96 1.26 -11.66
N ASN A 468 14.14 0.52 -12.75
CA ASN A 468 15.34 -0.27 -13.01
C ASN A 468 16.46 0.60 -13.59
N LEU A 469 17.66 0.50 -13.01
CA LEU A 469 18.92 1.07 -13.51
C LEU A 469 19.98 -0.04 -13.56
N GLU A 470 20.41 -0.36 -14.78
CA GLU A 470 21.50 -1.31 -15.02
C GLU A 470 22.84 -0.54 -14.98
N LEU A 471 23.69 -0.90 -14.03
CA LEU A 471 25.02 -0.33 -13.86
C LEU A 471 25.97 -0.97 -14.89
N SER A 472 26.83 -0.16 -15.50
CA SER A 472 27.75 -0.63 -16.53
C SER A 472 28.85 -1.50 -15.92
N GLU A 473 28.89 -2.76 -16.34
CA GLU A 473 29.90 -3.73 -15.91
C GLU A 473 31.34 -3.25 -16.12
N SER A 474 31.63 -2.72 -17.31
CA SER A 474 32.95 -2.20 -17.64
C SER A 474 33.41 -1.02 -16.79
N VAL A 475 32.51 -0.42 -16.01
CA VAL A 475 32.81 0.70 -15.12
C VAL A 475 33.06 0.21 -13.70
N LEU A 476 32.31 -0.79 -13.23
CA LEU A 476 32.53 -1.42 -11.92
C LEU A 476 33.87 -2.18 -11.88
N GLN A 477 34.25 -2.87 -12.97
CA GLN A 477 35.49 -3.66 -13.08
C GLN A 477 36.83 -2.90 -12.87
N GLY A 478 36.80 -1.56 -12.81
CA GLY A 478 37.99 -0.71 -12.73
C GLY A 478 38.47 -0.33 -11.33
N ALA A 479 37.64 -0.50 -10.30
CA ALA A 479 37.89 -0.05 -8.91
C ALA A 479 36.95 -0.76 -7.91
N GLY A 480 37.13 -0.57 -6.60
CA GLY A 480 36.24 -1.17 -5.59
C GLY A 480 36.61 -2.60 -5.19
N HIS A 481 35.60 -3.43 -4.94
CA HIS A 481 35.73 -4.82 -4.55
C HIS A 481 36.24 -5.70 -5.69
N LEU A 482 36.75 -6.88 -5.34
CA LEU A 482 37.19 -7.87 -6.32
C LEU A 482 36.02 -8.58 -7.04
N GLN A 483 34.80 -8.41 -6.54
CA GLN A 483 33.57 -8.94 -7.12
C GLN A 483 32.63 -7.76 -7.35
N GLU A 484 32.31 -7.49 -8.61
CA GLU A 484 31.47 -6.36 -9.02
C GLU A 484 30.03 -6.51 -8.50
N HIS A 485 29.60 -7.73 -8.17
CA HIS A 485 28.41 -8.00 -7.35
C HIS A 485 28.35 -7.17 -6.05
N SER A 486 29.47 -7.02 -5.35
CA SER A 486 29.60 -6.21 -4.12
C SER A 486 29.74 -4.73 -4.42
N ASP A 487 30.27 -4.37 -5.59
CA ASP A 487 30.39 -2.96 -6.00
C ASP A 487 29.05 -2.24 -6.14
N VAL A 488 27.95 -2.97 -6.30
CA VAL A 488 26.60 -2.37 -6.32
C VAL A 488 26.23 -1.76 -4.97
N HIS A 489 26.56 -2.41 -3.83
CA HIS A 489 26.31 -1.80 -2.52
C HIS A 489 27.30 -0.70 -2.20
N LEU A 490 28.56 -0.82 -2.64
CA LEU A 490 29.54 0.26 -2.57
C LEU A 490 29.08 1.49 -3.36
N TRP A 491 28.60 1.28 -4.59
CA TRP A 491 28.03 2.32 -5.45
C TRP A 491 26.85 3.01 -4.77
N TYR A 492 25.90 2.24 -4.23
CA TYR A 492 24.72 2.80 -3.60
C TYR A 492 25.07 3.55 -2.31
N LEU A 493 25.89 2.95 -1.44
CA LEU A 493 26.41 3.58 -0.23
C LEU A 493 27.08 4.90 -0.56
N ALA A 494 27.82 4.93 -1.67
CA ALA A 494 28.39 6.15 -2.11
C ALA A 494 27.29 7.22 -2.31
N THR A 495 26.23 6.96 -3.07
CA THR A 495 25.16 7.95 -3.31
C THR A 495 24.50 8.55 -2.05
N ILE A 496 24.62 7.91 -0.88
CA ILE A 496 24.07 8.39 0.39
C ILE A 496 24.78 9.65 0.87
N ASP A 497 26.11 9.61 0.94
CA ASP A 497 26.94 10.80 1.18
C ASP A 497 27.68 11.18 -0.10
N PRO A 498 27.13 12.07 -0.95
CA PRO A 498 27.77 12.43 -2.21
C PRO A 498 29.11 13.16 -2.06
N THR A 499 29.52 13.52 -0.83
CA THR A 499 30.76 14.24 -0.54
C THR A 499 31.88 13.35 -0.02
N ALA A 500 31.59 12.09 0.33
CA ALA A 500 32.60 11.21 0.91
C ALA A 500 33.72 10.92 -0.11
N THR A 501 34.97 11.10 0.31
CA THR A 501 36.15 10.75 -0.49
C THR A 501 36.59 9.31 -0.29
N THR A 502 36.03 8.62 0.71
CA THR A 502 36.30 7.21 1.01
C THR A 502 35.03 6.50 1.47
N VAL A 503 34.80 5.26 1.02
CA VAL A 503 33.65 4.41 1.42
C VAL A 503 34.14 2.96 1.50
N GLU A 504 33.77 2.22 2.54
CA GLU A 504 34.23 0.83 2.78
C GLU A 504 35.78 0.65 2.73
N GLY A 505 36.52 1.73 3.00
CA GLY A 505 37.98 1.75 2.92
C GLY A 505 38.56 2.10 1.54
N ASP A 506 37.74 2.18 0.50
CA ASP A 506 38.16 2.55 -0.86
C ASP A 506 38.24 4.06 -1.05
N ASP A 507 39.31 4.52 -1.72
CA ASP A 507 39.52 5.94 -2.07
C ASP A 507 38.79 6.30 -3.38
N LEU A 508 37.66 6.98 -3.23
CA LEU A 508 36.80 7.41 -4.32
C LEU A 508 37.37 8.60 -5.11
N SER A 509 38.50 9.19 -4.68
CA SER A 509 39.16 10.31 -5.37
C SER A 509 40.20 9.88 -6.42
N GLY A 510 40.44 8.57 -6.57
CA GLY A 510 41.35 7.99 -7.57
C GLY A 510 40.75 7.85 -8.97
N ASN A 511 41.61 7.67 -9.99
CA ASN A 511 41.28 7.58 -11.42
C ASN A 511 40.45 6.32 -11.85
N GLY A 512 39.64 5.75 -10.96
CA GLY A 512 38.83 4.55 -11.19
C GLY A 512 37.32 4.72 -10.94
N PHE A 513 36.90 5.77 -10.24
CA PHE A 513 35.50 6.03 -9.88
C PHE A 513 34.83 7.16 -10.68
N ASP A 514 35.56 7.77 -11.63
CA ASP A 514 35.13 9.00 -12.33
C ASP A 514 33.81 8.84 -13.10
N ASP A 515 33.54 7.64 -13.63
CA ASP A 515 32.37 7.34 -14.46
C ASP A 515 31.29 6.49 -13.75
N TRP A 516 31.53 6.05 -12.50
CA TRP A 516 30.62 5.15 -11.76
C TRP A 516 29.19 5.71 -11.67
N TRP A 517 29.07 7.02 -11.49
CA TRP A 517 27.79 7.70 -11.22
C TRP A 517 27.03 8.10 -12.49
N THR A 518 27.70 8.05 -13.64
CA THR A 518 27.19 8.59 -14.91
C THR A 518 26.96 7.50 -15.97
N ALA A 519 27.54 6.31 -15.79
CA ALA A 519 27.53 5.21 -16.75
C ALA A 519 26.46 4.14 -16.50
N GLY A 520 25.18 4.49 -16.64
CA GLY A 520 24.07 3.53 -16.63
C GLY A 520 23.48 3.25 -18.01
N VAL A 521 23.17 1.98 -18.33
CA VAL A 521 22.50 1.62 -19.59
C VAL A 521 21.02 2.01 -19.48
N GLY A 522 20.61 3.07 -20.17
CA GLY A 522 19.21 3.54 -20.19
C GLY A 522 18.98 5.00 -19.80
N TYR A 523 20.03 5.77 -19.50
CA TYR A 523 19.92 7.23 -19.52
C TYR A 523 19.76 7.69 -20.98
N SER A 524 18.66 8.39 -21.29
CA SER A 524 18.59 9.13 -22.54
C SER A 524 19.68 10.21 -22.53
N ALA A 525 20.29 10.49 -23.68
CA ALA A 525 21.36 11.47 -23.89
C ALA A 525 21.00 12.94 -23.51
N ALA A 526 19.90 13.18 -22.81
CA ALA A 526 19.44 14.49 -22.34
C ALA A 526 19.82 14.79 -20.88
N VAL A 527 20.50 13.89 -20.17
CA VAL A 527 20.90 14.07 -18.75
C VAL A 527 22.42 14.25 -18.59
N GLU A 528 23.14 14.59 -19.66
CA GLU A 528 24.60 14.82 -19.62
C GLU A 528 25.02 16.05 -18.79
N ASP A 529 24.09 16.89 -18.33
CA ASP A 529 24.37 18.12 -17.55
C ASP A 529 24.06 17.98 -16.04
N ALA A 530 23.57 16.82 -15.57
CA ALA A 530 23.10 16.64 -14.18
C ALA A 530 23.68 15.42 -13.43
N SER A 531 24.61 14.68 -14.05
CA SER A 531 25.07 13.36 -13.59
C SER A 531 26.17 13.45 -12.53
N GLY A 532 25.77 13.55 -11.27
CA GLY A 532 26.66 13.44 -10.10
C GLY A 532 26.02 12.57 -9.03
N ARG A 533 26.85 11.98 -8.18
CA ARG A 533 26.50 11.08 -7.06
C ARG A 533 25.32 11.56 -6.19
N ALA A 534 25.08 12.87 -6.12
CA ALA A 534 23.98 13.49 -5.37
C ALA A 534 22.57 13.32 -5.98
N ASN A 535 22.46 12.93 -7.25
CA ASN A 535 21.20 12.93 -8.01
C ASN A 535 20.73 11.51 -8.41
N VAL A 536 21.43 10.47 -7.97
CA VAL A 536 21.16 9.06 -8.31
C VAL A 536 21.12 8.22 -7.05
N GLY A 537 20.68 6.96 -7.15
CA GLY A 537 20.67 6.05 -5.99
C GLY A 537 19.78 6.57 -4.87
N TYR A 538 20.40 6.78 -3.72
CA TYR A 538 19.78 7.27 -2.49
C TYR A 538 19.12 8.65 -2.62
N ALA A 539 19.40 9.41 -3.69
CA ALA A 539 18.72 10.67 -3.99
C ALA A 539 17.19 10.55 -4.02
N SER A 540 16.65 9.39 -4.42
CA SER A 540 15.20 9.12 -4.44
C SER A 540 14.58 8.89 -3.06
N SER A 541 15.42 8.81 -2.01
CA SER A 541 14.97 8.63 -0.64
C SER A 541 14.29 9.87 -0.08
N ARG A 542 13.38 9.63 0.88
CA ARG A 542 12.76 10.69 1.67
C ARG A 542 13.75 11.58 2.40
N ILE A 543 14.93 11.06 2.76
CA ILE A 543 15.97 11.80 3.47
C ILE A 543 16.71 12.74 2.51
N ALA A 544 17.00 12.28 1.29
CA ALA A 544 17.79 13.05 0.34
C ALA A 544 17.01 14.15 -0.41
N SER A 545 15.69 14.22 -0.25
CA SER A 545 14.79 15.23 -0.85
C SER A 545 14.78 15.27 -2.39
N GLY A 546 15.29 14.25 -3.07
CA GLY A 546 15.28 14.18 -4.54
C GLY A 546 13.91 13.81 -5.09
N THR A 547 13.69 14.08 -6.39
CA THR A 547 12.44 13.77 -7.07
C THR A 547 12.40 12.29 -7.47
N ARG A 548 11.37 11.57 -7.05
CA ARG A 548 11.09 10.19 -7.49
C ARG A 548 10.52 10.20 -8.92
N ASP A 549 11.19 9.55 -9.85
CA ASP A 549 10.75 9.46 -11.24
C ASP A 549 9.76 8.31 -11.45
N TYR A 550 8.50 8.54 -11.06
CA TYR A 550 7.41 7.57 -11.22
C TYR A 550 7.19 7.08 -12.65
N ALA A 551 7.67 7.80 -13.67
CA ALA A 551 7.58 7.34 -15.06
C ALA A 551 8.49 6.14 -15.35
N ARG A 552 9.52 5.90 -14.53
CA ARG A 552 10.40 4.72 -14.64
C ARG A 552 9.85 3.49 -13.95
N MET A 553 8.85 3.63 -13.07
CA MET A 553 8.14 2.49 -12.48
C MET A 553 7.03 2.01 -13.42
N SER A 554 6.89 0.70 -13.55
CA SER A 554 5.77 0.10 -14.28
C SER A 554 4.65 -0.30 -13.32
N ARG A 555 3.75 0.63 -13.01
CA ARG A 555 2.63 0.36 -12.07
C ARG A 555 1.68 -0.75 -12.53
N SER A 556 1.59 -1.03 -13.83
CA SER A 556 0.79 -2.14 -14.38
C SER A 556 1.35 -3.53 -14.07
N LEU A 557 2.56 -3.60 -13.51
CA LEU A 557 3.25 -4.85 -13.14
C LEU A 557 3.32 -5.07 -11.62
N LEU A 558 2.66 -4.22 -10.82
CA LEU A 558 2.49 -4.47 -9.40
C LEU A 558 1.54 -5.67 -9.19
N ILE A 559 1.79 -6.45 -8.16
CA ILE A 559 0.99 -7.62 -7.81
C ILE A 559 0.39 -7.47 -6.41
N LYS A 560 -0.79 -8.05 -6.23
CA LYS A 560 -1.34 -8.28 -4.90
C LYS A 560 -0.60 -9.44 -4.25
N SER A 561 -0.26 -9.30 -2.98
CA SER A 561 0.53 -10.33 -2.29
C SER A 561 -0.29 -11.61 -2.09
N PRO A 562 0.31 -12.80 -2.31
CA PRO A 562 -0.33 -14.06 -1.96
C PRO A 562 -0.48 -14.17 -0.43
N LYS A 563 -1.46 -14.97 0.03
CA LYS A 563 -1.58 -15.30 1.45
C LYS A 563 -0.29 -16.02 1.91
N PRO A 564 0.46 -15.49 2.90
CA PRO A 564 1.60 -16.19 3.46
C PRO A 564 1.13 -17.40 4.27
N ALA A 565 2.00 -18.40 4.44
CA ALA A 565 1.81 -19.41 5.47
C ALA A 565 1.76 -18.70 6.84
N ASN A 566 0.81 -19.07 7.69
CA ASN A 566 0.66 -18.44 9.00
C ASN A 566 1.47 -19.12 10.12
N VAL A 567 2.01 -20.31 9.84
CA VAL A 567 3.14 -20.94 10.53
C VAL A 567 4.07 -21.44 9.42
N PHE A 568 5.25 -20.82 9.27
CA PHE A 568 6.17 -21.20 8.21
C PHE A 568 6.76 -22.59 8.47
N ASN A 569 6.89 -23.41 7.42
CA ASN A 569 7.37 -24.79 7.51
C ASN A 569 6.64 -25.62 8.59
N GLY A 570 5.34 -25.38 8.79
CA GLY A 570 4.53 -26.12 9.77
C GLY A 570 4.20 -27.56 9.33
N ASP A 571 4.40 -27.87 8.05
CA ASP A 571 4.38 -29.21 7.46
C ASP A 571 5.74 -29.91 7.51
N PHE A 572 6.80 -29.22 7.96
CA PHE A 572 8.14 -29.76 8.16
C PHE A 572 8.84 -30.32 6.91
N GLU A 573 8.33 -30.03 5.71
CA GLU A 573 8.88 -30.54 4.45
C GLU A 573 10.21 -29.87 4.04
N LEU A 574 10.58 -28.77 4.71
CA LEU A 574 11.86 -28.08 4.52
C LEU A 574 12.84 -28.39 5.67
N GLY A 575 14.09 -28.67 5.32
CA GLY A 575 15.17 -29.04 6.25
C GLY A 575 15.80 -30.39 5.91
N ALA A 576 16.88 -30.74 6.63
CA ALA A 576 17.58 -32.02 6.44
C ALA A 576 17.21 -33.04 7.53
N GLU A 577 17.04 -34.30 7.12
CA GLU A 577 16.77 -35.41 8.05
C GLU A 577 17.91 -35.54 9.09
N LEU A 578 17.54 -35.77 10.36
CA LEU A 578 18.47 -36.02 11.48
C LEU A 578 19.50 -34.90 11.75
N THR A 579 19.28 -33.69 11.22
CA THR A 579 20.00 -32.49 11.64
C THR A 579 19.03 -31.56 12.39
N ASN A 580 19.59 -30.66 13.20
CA ASN A 580 18.81 -29.64 13.90
C ASN A 580 18.39 -28.47 12.98
N GLU A 581 18.67 -28.56 11.67
CA GLU A 581 18.57 -27.48 10.68
C GLU A 581 17.18 -27.46 10.03
N ILE A 582 16.24 -26.82 10.71
CA ILE A 582 14.82 -26.77 10.31
C ILE A 582 14.41 -25.30 10.10
N PRO A 583 14.29 -24.83 8.84
CA PRO A 583 13.87 -23.46 8.55
C PRO A 583 12.57 -23.09 9.28
N GLY A 584 12.57 -21.96 9.97
CA GLY A 584 11.42 -21.47 10.76
C GLY A 584 11.29 -22.09 12.15
N TRP A 585 12.08 -23.10 12.49
CA TRP A 585 12.06 -23.79 13.80
C TRP A 585 13.42 -23.81 14.48
N GLU A 586 14.30 -22.94 14.03
CA GLU A 586 15.64 -22.73 14.53
C GLU A 586 16.04 -21.27 14.26
N ARG A 587 16.70 -20.64 15.25
CA ARG A 587 17.12 -19.23 15.25
C ARG A 587 15.97 -18.25 15.39
N HIS A 588 16.31 -16.97 15.53
CA HIS A 588 15.36 -15.88 15.75
C HIS A 588 14.35 -16.20 16.86
N GLY A 589 14.86 -16.74 17.97
CA GLY A 589 14.07 -17.21 19.12
C GLY A 589 13.52 -18.64 19.01
N GLY A 590 13.73 -19.33 17.89
CA GLY A 590 13.44 -20.76 17.69
C GLY A 590 14.60 -21.66 18.10
N GLY A 591 14.34 -22.97 18.19
CA GLY A 591 15.33 -23.98 18.60
C GLY A 591 14.71 -25.19 19.29
N GLY A 592 15.51 -25.97 20.00
CA GLY A 592 15.07 -27.22 20.66
C GLY A 592 15.87 -28.42 20.21
N SER A 593 15.48 -29.60 20.66
CA SER A 593 16.14 -30.88 20.37
C SER A 593 15.36 -31.79 19.43
N GLY A 594 14.05 -31.56 19.24
CA GLY A 594 13.16 -32.34 18.37
C GLY A 594 13.60 -32.39 16.91
N ASN A 595 13.82 -33.57 16.33
CA ASN A 595 14.39 -33.72 14.98
C ASN A 595 13.31 -34.01 13.92
N LEU A 596 13.65 -33.82 12.64
CA LEU A 596 12.84 -34.34 11.53
C LEU A 596 12.99 -35.86 11.44
N ASP A 597 11.87 -36.56 11.28
CA ASP A 597 11.76 -37.99 10.98
C ASP A 597 10.85 -38.14 9.76
N GLY A 598 11.19 -39.02 8.82
CA GLY A 598 10.51 -39.18 7.53
C GLY A 598 11.50 -39.33 6.39
N ALA A 599 11.16 -40.11 5.36
CA ALA A 599 11.96 -40.26 4.15
C ALA A 599 11.15 -39.73 2.96
N GLY A 600 11.27 -38.42 2.70
CA GLY A 600 10.56 -37.71 1.62
C GLY A 600 9.14 -37.19 1.93
N ASN A 601 8.67 -37.37 3.17
CA ASN A 601 7.57 -36.60 3.78
C ASN A 601 7.94 -36.47 5.25
N ASN A 602 8.43 -35.31 5.63
CA ASN A 602 9.04 -35.09 6.92
C ASN A 602 7.99 -34.72 7.97
N TYR A 603 8.32 -34.95 9.24
CA TYR A 603 7.49 -34.56 10.38
C TYR A 603 8.39 -34.34 11.60
N LEU A 604 7.96 -33.51 12.54
CA LEU A 604 8.67 -33.27 13.78
C LEU A 604 8.52 -34.48 14.72
N LEU A 605 9.62 -35.09 15.13
CA LEU A 605 9.67 -36.15 16.13
C LEU A 605 10.13 -35.61 17.48
N LEU A 606 9.31 -35.82 18.51
CA LEU A 606 9.69 -35.63 19.91
C LEU A 606 9.78 -36.96 20.65
N ASN A 607 10.83 -37.12 21.47
CA ASN A 607 11.10 -38.32 22.27
C ASN A 607 11.82 -37.98 23.59
N ASP A 608 12.31 -38.99 24.32
CA ASP A 608 12.98 -38.87 25.61
C ASP A 608 14.32 -38.13 25.58
N ASN A 609 14.99 -38.11 24.43
CA ASN A 609 16.25 -37.40 24.19
C ASN A 609 16.03 -36.06 23.47
N ASP A 610 14.94 -35.96 22.71
CA ASP A 610 14.58 -34.84 21.85
C ASP A 610 13.18 -34.31 22.22
N ASP A 611 13.06 -33.63 23.35
CA ASP A 611 11.77 -33.40 24.01
C ASP A 611 11.02 -32.14 23.57
N SER A 612 11.64 -31.24 22.80
CA SER A 612 11.06 -29.93 22.50
C SER A 612 11.49 -29.34 21.16
N ARG A 613 10.61 -28.53 20.58
CA ARG A 613 10.90 -27.71 19.40
C ARG A 613 10.10 -26.41 19.45
N VAL A 614 10.77 -25.31 19.19
CA VAL A 614 10.27 -23.93 19.27
C VAL A 614 10.39 -23.32 17.88
N HIS A 615 9.27 -22.81 17.36
CA HIS A 615 9.26 -22.02 16.12
C HIS A 615 10.00 -20.70 16.36
N ASN A 616 10.58 -20.13 15.32
CA ASN A 616 11.05 -18.74 15.31
C ASN A 616 9.91 -17.82 15.78
N ALA A 617 10.23 -16.62 16.25
CA ALA A 617 9.16 -15.68 16.58
C ALA A 617 8.25 -15.44 15.37
N LEU A 618 6.94 -15.60 15.56
CA LEU A 618 5.95 -15.48 14.50
C LEU A 618 4.76 -14.61 14.92
N TYR A 619 4.11 -13.96 13.97
CA TYR A 619 2.91 -13.18 14.22
C TYR A 619 1.66 -14.06 14.23
N ILE A 620 0.90 -14.03 15.32
CA ILE A 620 -0.40 -14.70 15.39
C ILE A 620 -1.47 -13.64 15.02
N PRO A 621 -2.18 -13.78 13.89
CA PRO A 621 -3.15 -12.77 13.47
C PRO A 621 -4.33 -12.68 14.46
N PRO A 622 -4.95 -11.51 14.62
CA PRO A 622 -6.09 -11.32 15.54
C PRO A 622 -7.33 -12.15 15.15
N THR A 623 -7.37 -12.65 13.91
CA THR A 623 -8.42 -13.53 13.37
C THR A 623 -8.18 -15.02 13.66
N ALA A 624 -7.03 -15.39 14.23
CA ALA A 624 -6.76 -16.78 14.58
C ALA A 624 -7.66 -17.23 15.74
N SER A 625 -8.34 -18.36 15.58
CA SER A 625 -9.20 -18.98 16.61
C SER A 625 -8.50 -20.15 17.30
N ASP A 626 -7.76 -20.95 16.54
CA ASP A 626 -7.15 -22.20 17.01
C ASP A 626 -5.76 -22.40 16.40
N ILE A 627 -4.94 -23.21 17.06
CA ILE A 627 -3.84 -23.93 16.43
C ILE A 627 -4.38 -25.29 15.98
N GLU A 628 -4.24 -25.63 14.71
CA GLU A 628 -4.54 -26.95 14.17
C GLU A 628 -3.25 -27.67 13.77
N PHE A 629 -3.14 -28.95 14.13
CA PHE A 629 -2.03 -29.82 13.74
C PHE A 629 -2.43 -31.29 13.75
N ASP A 630 -1.62 -32.11 13.09
CA ASP A 630 -1.72 -33.56 13.10
C ASP A 630 -0.71 -34.13 14.10
N TYR A 631 -1.06 -35.22 14.80
CA TYR A 631 -0.12 -35.91 15.68
C TYR A 631 -0.22 -37.43 15.62
N TRP A 632 0.90 -38.14 15.81
CA TRP A 632 0.96 -39.59 15.87
C TRP A 632 1.78 -40.05 17.07
N ILE A 633 1.15 -40.74 18.03
CA ILE A 633 1.82 -41.34 19.18
C ILE A 633 2.43 -42.67 18.77
N THR A 634 3.75 -42.73 18.69
CA THR A 634 4.52 -43.85 18.11
C THR A 634 5.07 -44.81 19.15
N ASN A 635 5.40 -44.30 20.33
CA ASN A 635 5.73 -45.10 21.50
C ASN A 635 4.97 -44.52 22.69
N SER A 636 4.34 -45.39 23.46
CA SER A 636 3.73 -45.03 24.74
C SER A 636 4.31 -45.98 25.78
N ASP A 637 4.96 -45.47 26.81
CA ASP A 637 5.58 -46.31 27.83
C ASP A 637 4.58 -47.19 28.59
N GLY A 638 3.28 -46.84 28.60
CA GLY A 638 2.24 -47.66 29.23
C GLY A 638 2.42 -47.86 30.75
N LEU A 639 3.54 -47.41 31.34
CA LEU A 639 3.92 -47.48 32.75
C LEU A 639 3.89 -46.08 33.40
N ASN A 640 4.16 -44.99 32.66
CA ASN A 640 3.92 -43.62 33.12
C ASN A 640 2.61 -43.00 32.54
N PRO A 641 1.53 -42.86 33.33
CA PRO A 641 0.26 -42.31 32.86
C PRO A 641 0.26 -40.77 32.74
N ASN A 642 1.42 -40.11 32.83
CA ASN A 642 1.50 -38.65 32.95
C ASN A 642 2.22 -37.95 31.79
N ASP A 643 2.85 -38.68 30.87
CA ASP A 643 3.49 -38.10 29.69
C ASP A 643 2.45 -37.37 28.83
N ARG A 644 2.78 -36.15 28.42
CA ARG A 644 1.90 -35.28 27.64
C ARG A 644 2.66 -34.58 26.54
N LEU A 645 2.03 -34.47 25.38
CA LEU A 645 2.40 -33.43 24.42
C LEU A 645 1.76 -32.11 24.86
N GLU A 646 2.59 -31.15 25.22
CA GLU A 646 2.22 -29.78 25.56
C GLU A 646 2.47 -28.88 24.35
N VAL A 647 1.51 -28.01 24.07
CA VAL A 647 1.66 -26.92 23.08
C VAL A 647 1.63 -25.62 23.85
N LEU A 648 2.62 -24.76 23.65
CA LEU A 648 2.76 -23.50 24.38
C LEU A 648 2.84 -22.32 23.41
N VAL A 649 2.22 -21.22 23.81
CA VAL A 649 2.37 -19.90 23.17
C VAL A 649 2.93 -18.96 24.22
N ASN A 650 4.10 -18.37 23.98
CA ASN A 650 4.81 -17.51 24.94
C ASN A 650 4.99 -18.18 26.32
N SER A 651 5.45 -19.44 26.32
CA SER A 651 5.57 -20.30 27.52
C SER A 651 4.26 -20.58 28.27
N GLN A 652 3.11 -20.17 27.75
CA GLN A 652 1.80 -20.50 28.32
C GLN A 652 1.21 -21.72 27.62
N ARG A 653 0.94 -22.79 28.39
CA ARG A 653 0.37 -24.02 27.86
C ARG A 653 -1.07 -23.83 27.38
N LEU A 654 -1.34 -24.26 26.15
CA LEU A 654 -2.67 -24.38 25.58
C LEU A 654 -3.37 -25.65 26.10
N GLY A 655 -4.54 -25.47 26.70
CA GLY A 655 -5.34 -26.57 27.24
C GLY A 655 -4.61 -27.44 28.27
N SER A 656 -5.02 -28.70 28.37
CA SER A 656 -4.48 -29.67 29.35
C SER A 656 -3.29 -30.50 28.83
N GLY A 657 -2.84 -30.27 27.60
CA GLY A 657 -1.94 -31.17 26.87
C GLY A 657 -2.60 -32.48 26.45
N ILE A 658 -2.05 -33.12 25.41
CA ILE A 658 -2.51 -34.41 24.87
C ILE A 658 -1.83 -35.53 25.66
N LEU A 659 -2.62 -36.43 26.24
CA LEU A 659 -2.08 -37.53 27.04
C LEU A 659 -1.47 -38.62 26.16
N LEU A 660 -0.22 -39.00 26.41
CA LEU A 660 0.55 -39.99 25.64
C LEU A 660 0.43 -41.43 26.20
N ALA A 661 -0.71 -41.75 26.80
CA ALA A 661 -0.91 -43.02 27.51
C ALA A 661 -1.12 -44.24 26.59
N ALA A 662 -1.35 -44.05 25.29
CA ALA A 662 -1.50 -45.12 24.32
C ALA A 662 -1.08 -44.67 22.92
N THR A 663 -0.42 -45.56 22.17
CA THR A 663 -0.12 -45.35 20.74
C THR A 663 -1.38 -45.12 19.92
N THR A 664 -1.28 -44.30 18.86
CA THR A 664 -2.36 -44.10 17.89
C THR A 664 -2.14 -44.95 16.65
N ASN A 665 -3.22 -45.25 15.92
CA ASN A 665 -3.16 -45.97 14.65
C ASN A 665 -2.84 -44.99 13.50
N GLY A 666 -1.62 -44.44 13.50
CA GLY A 666 -1.20 -43.37 12.60
C GLY A 666 -1.57 -41.96 13.11
N PHE A 667 -1.53 -40.98 12.21
CA PHE A 667 -1.86 -39.59 12.50
C PHE A 667 -3.33 -39.41 12.88
N VAL A 668 -3.55 -38.79 14.03
CA VAL A 668 -4.80 -38.12 14.37
C VAL A 668 -4.78 -36.76 13.69
N ARG A 669 -5.72 -36.52 12.78
CA ARG A 669 -5.71 -35.34 11.91
C ARG A 669 -6.61 -34.22 12.41
N GLY A 670 -6.21 -32.97 12.14
CA GLY A 670 -7.00 -31.76 12.41
C GLY A 670 -7.28 -31.55 13.89
N PHE A 671 -6.32 -31.88 14.75
CA PHE A 671 -6.47 -31.64 16.19
C PHE A 671 -6.34 -30.14 16.47
N ARG A 672 -7.31 -29.57 17.18
CA ARG A 672 -7.38 -28.13 17.45
C ARG A 672 -7.19 -27.81 18.92
N LEU A 673 -6.43 -26.75 19.18
CA LEU A 673 -6.32 -26.11 20.49
C LEU A 673 -6.72 -24.63 20.37
N PRO A 674 -7.69 -24.16 21.17
CA PRO A 674 -8.16 -22.77 21.08
C PRO A 674 -7.09 -21.80 21.58
N LEU A 675 -7.00 -20.65 20.90
CA LEU A 675 -6.20 -19.50 21.30
C LEU A 675 -7.04 -18.53 22.14
N SER A 676 -6.41 -17.86 23.11
CA SER A 676 -7.07 -16.78 23.85
C SER A 676 -6.89 -15.42 23.19
N GLU A 677 -7.74 -14.45 23.53
CA GLU A 677 -7.61 -13.05 23.08
C GLU A 677 -6.24 -12.45 23.44
N THR A 678 -5.60 -12.93 24.51
CA THR A 678 -4.26 -12.48 24.94
C THR A 678 -3.11 -13.16 24.19
N GLN A 679 -3.40 -14.05 23.25
CA GLN A 679 -2.40 -14.81 22.47
C GLN A 679 -2.38 -14.40 20.99
N VAL A 680 -3.43 -13.73 20.50
CA VAL A 680 -3.58 -13.29 19.12
C VAL A 680 -3.25 -11.81 18.95
N GLY A 681 -3.06 -11.36 17.70
CA GLY A 681 -2.76 -9.97 17.36
C GLY A 681 -1.35 -9.50 17.73
N GLN A 682 -0.45 -10.43 18.06
CA GLN A 682 0.90 -10.12 18.54
C GLN A 682 1.91 -11.16 18.05
N VAL A 683 3.18 -10.79 18.14
CA VAL A 683 4.30 -11.70 17.91
C VAL A 683 4.45 -12.62 19.11
N SER A 684 4.60 -13.91 18.85
CA SER A 684 4.69 -14.95 19.87
C SER A 684 5.70 -16.04 19.50
N GLN A 685 6.06 -16.86 20.47
CA GLN A 685 6.80 -18.12 20.26
C GLN A 685 5.86 -19.30 20.43
N LEU A 686 5.84 -20.19 19.44
CA LEU A 686 5.13 -21.47 19.47
C LEU A 686 6.10 -22.60 19.85
N GLU A 687 5.78 -23.37 20.88
CA GLU A 687 6.59 -24.50 21.35
C GLU A 687 5.75 -25.77 21.41
N PHE A 688 6.29 -26.87 20.88
CA PHE A 688 5.84 -28.22 21.16
C PHE A 688 6.85 -28.86 22.13
N ARG A 689 6.36 -29.44 23.23
CA ARG A 689 7.21 -30.08 24.23
C ARG A 689 6.56 -31.33 24.81
N LEU A 690 7.38 -32.34 25.12
CA LEU A 690 7.02 -33.44 25.99
C LEU A 690 7.15 -33.03 27.46
N GLY A 691 6.02 -33.03 28.18
CA GLY A 691 5.95 -32.74 29.61
C GLY A 691 5.33 -33.89 30.39
N GLY A 692 5.41 -33.83 31.72
CA GLY A 692 4.88 -34.87 32.61
C GLY A 692 5.64 -34.96 33.93
N SER A 693 5.15 -35.78 34.86
CA SER A 693 5.90 -36.12 36.07
C SER A 693 6.58 -37.48 35.90
N GLY A 694 7.90 -37.55 36.08
CA GLY A 694 8.71 -38.76 35.87
C GLY A 694 9.62 -38.64 34.65
N ASP A 695 10.30 -39.73 34.30
CA ASP A 695 11.12 -39.80 33.08
C ASP A 695 10.18 -39.89 31.85
N ILE A 696 10.43 -39.08 30.83
CA ILE A 696 9.72 -39.13 29.54
C ILE A 696 10.20 -40.37 28.80
N GLN A 697 9.28 -41.20 28.33
CA GLN A 697 9.62 -42.43 27.58
C GLN A 697 8.72 -42.63 26.35
N SER A 698 7.77 -41.72 26.15
CA SER A 698 6.86 -41.69 25.02
C SER A 698 7.46 -40.93 23.84
N SER A 699 7.00 -41.23 22.63
CA SER A 699 7.36 -40.46 21.42
C SER A 699 6.16 -40.11 20.59
N VAL A 700 6.21 -38.92 19.99
CA VAL A 700 5.13 -38.35 19.19
C VAL A 700 5.70 -37.68 17.95
N ARG A 701 5.00 -37.83 16.83
CA ARG A 701 5.24 -37.12 15.57
C ARG A 701 4.21 -36.03 15.39
N ILE A 702 4.59 -34.87 14.87
CA ILE A 702 3.74 -33.68 14.68
C ILE A 702 3.92 -33.18 13.25
N ASP A 703 2.82 -32.80 12.61
CA ASP A 703 2.79 -32.37 11.21
C ASP A 703 1.63 -31.39 10.93
N ASN A 704 1.67 -30.68 9.81
CA ASN A 704 0.62 -29.78 9.29
C ASN A 704 0.16 -28.70 10.28
N VAL A 705 1.12 -28.12 11.03
CA VAL A 705 0.88 -27.07 12.01
C VAL A 705 0.48 -25.77 11.31
N HIS A 706 -0.67 -25.22 11.65
CA HIS A 706 -1.12 -23.91 11.15
C HIS A 706 -2.12 -23.26 12.10
N PHE A 707 -2.32 -21.95 11.97
CA PHE A 707 -3.43 -21.27 12.64
C PHE A 707 -4.72 -21.40 11.83
N VAL A 708 -5.81 -21.74 12.51
CA VAL A 708 -7.15 -21.63 11.95
C VAL A 708 -7.56 -20.18 12.10
N GLU A 709 -7.68 -19.48 11.00
CA GLU A 709 -8.31 -18.16 10.98
C GLU A 709 -9.81 -18.37 10.80
N GLU A 710 -10.61 -18.01 11.80
CA GLU A 710 -12.03 -17.82 11.56
C GLU A 710 -12.13 -16.71 10.54
N ARG A 711 -12.71 -17.01 9.36
CA ARG A 711 -13.02 -15.98 8.38
C ARG A 711 -13.78 -14.90 9.14
N SER A 712 -13.16 -13.74 9.31
CA SER A 712 -13.89 -12.52 9.60
C SER A 712 -15.12 -12.54 8.71
N THR A 713 -16.28 -12.27 9.29
CA THR A 713 -17.54 -12.08 8.57
C THR A 713 -17.50 -10.90 7.57
N ARG A 714 -16.31 -10.42 7.17
CA ARG A 714 -15.98 -9.73 5.92
C ARG A 714 -16.32 -10.55 4.65
N ALA A 715 -17.46 -11.23 4.63
CA ALA A 715 -18.07 -11.57 3.35
C ALA A 715 -18.58 -10.24 2.75
N LEU A 716 -18.07 -9.90 1.57
CA LEU A 716 -18.64 -8.82 0.77
C LEU A 716 -20.10 -9.22 0.44
N ASP A 717 -21.06 -8.56 1.06
CA ASP A 717 -22.48 -8.71 0.79
C ASP A 717 -23.10 -7.34 0.48
N LEU A 718 -24.31 -7.32 -0.08
CA LEU A 718 -24.94 -6.06 -0.51
C LEU A 718 -25.14 -5.07 0.64
N ASP A 719 -25.36 -5.54 1.86
CA ASP A 719 -25.60 -4.66 3.01
C ASP A 719 -24.25 -4.14 3.58
N THR A 720 -23.16 -4.92 3.49
CA THR A 720 -21.81 -4.47 3.86
C THR A 720 -21.19 -3.53 2.82
N LEU A 721 -21.41 -3.78 1.52
CA LEU A 721 -21.05 -2.84 0.44
C LEU A 721 -21.86 -1.56 0.52
N HIS A 722 -23.14 -1.65 0.86
CA HIS A 722 -23.99 -0.49 1.06
C HIS A 722 -23.49 0.39 2.22
N ALA A 723 -23.13 -0.22 3.35
CA ALA A 723 -22.50 0.49 4.46
C ALA A 723 -21.15 1.12 4.07
N ALA A 724 -20.38 0.47 3.20
CA ALA A 724 -19.12 1.00 2.67
C ALA A 724 -19.33 2.24 1.79
N VAL A 725 -20.24 2.18 0.82
CA VAL A 725 -20.65 3.31 -0.04
C VAL A 725 -21.17 4.48 0.82
N ALA A 726 -22.03 4.18 1.79
CA ALA A 726 -22.66 5.20 2.63
C ALA A 726 -21.75 5.81 3.72
N SER A 727 -20.56 5.22 3.94
CA SER A 727 -19.55 5.70 4.90
C SER A 727 -18.35 6.38 4.25
N GLY A 728 -18.24 6.35 2.92
CA GLY A 728 -17.07 6.86 2.21
C GLY A 728 -15.78 6.13 2.59
N THR A 729 -15.87 4.84 2.91
CA THR A 729 -14.69 4.06 3.30
C THR A 729 -13.68 3.99 2.15
N VAL A 730 -12.40 3.81 2.48
CA VAL A 730 -11.30 3.61 1.52
C VAL A 730 -10.86 2.14 1.42
N ASP A 731 -11.63 1.24 2.03
CA ASP A 731 -11.38 -0.20 2.02
C ASP A 731 -11.57 -0.75 0.59
N ARG A 732 -10.45 -0.99 -0.09
CA ARG A 732 -10.39 -1.48 -1.49
C ARG A 732 -11.09 -2.82 -1.70
N LEU A 733 -11.54 -3.51 -0.65
CA LEU A 733 -12.45 -4.66 -0.76
C LEU A 733 -13.79 -4.29 -1.44
N TYR A 734 -14.20 -3.02 -1.33
CA TYR A 734 -15.49 -2.52 -1.81
C TYR A 734 -15.41 -1.70 -3.12
N ASP A 735 -14.21 -1.42 -3.62
CA ASP A 735 -13.94 -0.82 -4.96
C ASP A 735 -13.90 -1.96 -6.00
N LEU A 736 -15.06 -2.31 -6.54
CA LEU A 736 -15.26 -3.46 -7.43
C LEU A 736 -15.09 -3.11 -8.91
N ASN A 737 -15.13 -1.83 -9.24
CA ASN A 737 -14.94 -1.33 -10.59
C ASN A 737 -13.49 -0.81 -10.83
N HIS A 738 -12.68 -0.73 -9.77
CA HIS A 738 -11.28 -0.29 -9.76
C HIS A 738 -11.08 1.16 -10.22
N ASP A 739 -12.04 2.04 -9.89
CA ASP A 739 -11.95 3.47 -10.18
C ASP A 739 -11.42 4.30 -8.99
N LEU A 740 -11.03 3.62 -7.90
CA LEU A 740 -10.53 4.19 -6.65
C LEU A 740 -11.57 5.00 -5.87
N ARG A 741 -12.85 4.83 -6.19
CA ARG A 741 -13.98 5.41 -5.46
C ARG A 741 -14.85 4.26 -4.97
N ILE A 742 -15.52 4.45 -3.83
CA ILE A 742 -16.48 3.47 -3.30
C ILE A 742 -17.85 4.13 -3.36
N ASN A 743 -18.60 3.83 -4.42
CA ASN A 743 -19.83 4.53 -4.75
C ASN A 743 -20.90 3.58 -5.34
N ALA A 744 -22.00 4.15 -5.84
CA ALA A 744 -23.10 3.39 -6.42
C ALA A 744 -22.70 2.54 -7.66
N ASP A 745 -21.62 2.91 -8.36
CA ASP A 745 -21.08 2.13 -9.47
C ASP A 745 -20.48 0.80 -8.99
N ASP A 746 -19.95 0.73 -7.77
CA ASP A 746 -19.51 -0.52 -7.13
C ASP A 746 -20.68 -1.40 -6.74
N GLY A 747 -21.75 -0.79 -6.18
CA GLY A 747 -23.02 -1.46 -5.94
C GLY A 747 -23.57 -2.09 -7.22
N THR A 748 -23.57 -1.33 -8.31
CA THR A 748 -23.99 -1.79 -9.64
C THR A 748 -23.08 -2.92 -10.15
N ARG A 749 -21.77 -2.80 -9.95
CA ARG A 749 -20.79 -3.82 -10.34
C ARG A 749 -20.97 -5.12 -9.54
N PHE A 750 -21.28 -5.04 -8.26
CA PHE A 750 -21.59 -6.18 -7.41
C PHE A 750 -22.81 -6.95 -7.93
N LEU A 751 -23.91 -6.24 -8.26
CA LEU A 751 -25.12 -6.85 -8.81
C LEU A 751 -24.84 -7.60 -10.13
N GLN A 752 -24.00 -7.04 -11.00
CA GLN A 752 -23.57 -7.68 -12.26
C GLN A 752 -22.75 -8.96 -12.03
N LEU A 753 -21.79 -8.91 -11.11
CA LEU A 753 -20.89 -10.02 -10.79
C LEU A 753 -21.66 -11.18 -10.14
N CYS A 754 -22.50 -10.86 -9.15
CA CYS A 754 -23.27 -11.81 -8.35
C CYS A 754 -24.57 -12.28 -9.04
N ARG A 755 -25.00 -11.61 -10.11
CA ARG A 755 -26.27 -11.86 -10.82
C ARG A 755 -27.48 -11.75 -9.92
N VAL A 756 -27.52 -10.69 -9.12
CA VAL A 756 -28.66 -10.36 -8.27
C VAL A 756 -29.58 -9.43 -9.05
N ASN A 757 -30.89 -9.65 -8.98
CA ASN A 757 -31.87 -8.76 -9.61
C ASN A 757 -32.04 -7.50 -8.75
N GLN A 758 -32.05 -6.34 -9.39
CA GLN A 758 -32.45 -5.09 -8.75
C GLN A 758 -33.89 -5.24 -8.27
N GLY A 759 -34.14 -5.07 -6.96
CA GLY A 759 -35.45 -5.30 -6.32
C GLY A 759 -35.62 -6.64 -5.57
N ASP A 760 -34.74 -7.63 -5.76
CA ASP A 760 -34.78 -8.91 -5.05
C ASP A 760 -34.16 -8.78 -3.65
N ALA A 761 -34.93 -8.21 -2.71
CA ALA A 761 -34.47 -7.87 -1.37
C ALA A 761 -34.26 -9.11 -0.48
N ASN A 762 -35.07 -10.17 -0.65
CA ASN A 762 -34.94 -11.39 0.13
C ASN A 762 -33.98 -12.42 -0.49
N ARG A 763 -33.42 -12.11 -1.66
CA ARG A 763 -32.40 -12.89 -2.39
C ARG A 763 -32.88 -14.28 -2.78
N ASP A 764 -34.18 -14.45 -3.05
CA ASP A 764 -34.75 -15.73 -3.50
C ASP A 764 -34.62 -15.98 -5.02
N GLY A 765 -34.07 -14.98 -5.73
CA GLY A 765 -33.82 -14.98 -7.16
C GLY A 765 -34.98 -14.42 -7.99
N VAL A 766 -36.03 -13.87 -7.36
CA VAL A 766 -37.26 -13.37 -8.00
C VAL A 766 -37.71 -12.06 -7.38
N PHE A 767 -37.65 -10.95 -8.13
CA PHE A 767 -38.26 -9.69 -7.70
C PHE A 767 -39.79 -9.74 -7.80
N ASN A 768 -40.50 -9.83 -6.67
CA ASN A 768 -41.96 -9.94 -6.60
C ASN A 768 -42.57 -9.19 -5.41
N THR A 769 -43.88 -9.34 -5.20
CA THR A 769 -44.62 -8.69 -4.10
C THR A 769 -44.05 -9.02 -2.71
N THR A 770 -43.42 -10.17 -2.52
CA THR A 770 -42.79 -10.54 -1.24
C THR A 770 -41.64 -9.61 -0.90
N ASP A 771 -40.78 -9.25 -1.87
CA ASP A 771 -39.69 -8.30 -1.66
C ASP A 771 -40.20 -6.93 -1.27
N LEU A 772 -41.23 -6.44 -1.97
CA LEU A 772 -41.86 -5.15 -1.63
C LEU A 772 -42.43 -5.18 -0.22
N VAL A 773 -43.12 -6.26 0.16
CA VAL A 773 -43.65 -6.42 1.53
C VAL A 773 -42.51 -6.43 2.55
N ASP A 774 -41.37 -7.05 2.24
CA ASP A 774 -40.22 -7.12 3.15
C ASP A 774 -39.56 -5.75 3.35
N VAL A 775 -39.33 -4.97 2.28
CA VAL A 775 -38.72 -3.62 2.38
C VAL A 775 -39.66 -2.57 2.97
N PHE A 776 -40.99 -2.76 2.93
CA PHE A 776 -41.92 -1.85 3.59
C PHE A 776 -42.10 -2.13 5.10
N LYS A 777 -41.70 -3.30 5.63
CA LYS A 777 -41.81 -3.62 7.07
C LYS A 777 -40.98 -2.68 7.98
N PRO A 778 -39.74 -2.30 7.62
CA PRO A 778 -38.96 -1.31 8.39
C PRO A 778 -39.56 0.09 8.45
N ALA A 779 -40.57 0.41 7.61
CA ALA A 779 -41.24 1.71 7.55
C ALA A 779 -40.32 2.90 7.23
N ARG A 780 -39.29 2.69 6.40
CA ARG A 780 -38.31 3.72 6.01
C ARG A 780 -38.65 4.49 4.74
N TYR A 781 -39.62 4.03 3.96
CA TYR A 781 -40.01 4.65 2.68
C TYR A 781 -40.44 6.12 2.84
N GLU A 782 -39.77 7.03 2.11
CA GLU A 782 -40.07 8.47 2.07
C GLU A 782 -39.99 9.14 3.46
N THR A 783 -39.13 8.63 4.35
CA THR A 783 -38.97 9.16 5.71
C THR A 783 -37.71 10.01 5.92
N GLY A 784 -36.78 9.99 4.95
CA GLY A 784 -35.43 10.56 5.10
C GLY A 784 -34.54 9.79 6.08
N GLN A 785 -34.98 8.64 6.58
CA GLN A 785 -34.15 7.74 7.39
C GLN A 785 -33.32 6.84 6.47
N ARG A 786 -32.05 6.61 6.84
CA ARG A 786 -31.16 5.73 6.06
C ARG A 786 -31.75 4.33 5.92
N ALA A 787 -31.64 3.70 4.76
CA ALA A 787 -32.09 2.33 4.51
C ALA A 787 -30.95 1.52 3.88
N THR A 788 -30.87 0.22 4.19
CA THR A 788 -29.97 -0.72 3.49
C THR A 788 -30.60 -1.26 2.21
N TRP A 789 -29.82 -2.00 1.42
CA TRP A 789 -30.33 -2.72 0.24
C TRP A 789 -31.52 -3.64 0.56
N SER A 790 -31.42 -4.41 1.65
CA SER A 790 -32.50 -5.27 2.14
C SER A 790 -33.68 -4.52 2.77
N GLU A 791 -33.52 -3.22 3.05
CA GLU A 791 -34.57 -2.33 3.55
C GLU A 791 -35.16 -1.40 2.46
N GLY A 792 -34.70 -1.51 1.22
CA GLY A 792 -35.32 -0.88 0.05
C GLY A 792 -34.46 0.11 -0.74
N ASP A 793 -33.24 0.42 -0.30
CA ASP A 793 -32.32 1.26 -1.08
C ASP A 793 -31.74 0.46 -2.25
N TRP A 794 -32.31 0.65 -3.44
CA TRP A 794 -31.95 -0.11 -4.65
C TRP A 794 -31.16 0.70 -5.66
N ASN A 795 -30.80 1.94 -5.34
CA ASN A 795 -29.97 2.83 -6.15
C ASN A 795 -28.65 3.22 -5.46
N PHE A 796 -28.45 2.82 -4.19
CA PHE A 796 -27.30 3.08 -3.32
C PHE A 796 -27.10 4.55 -2.90
N ASP A 797 -28.16 5.36 -2.83
CA ASP A 797 -28.12 6.76 -2.37
C ASP A 797 -28.25 6.92 -0.84
N GLY A 798 -28.43 5.81 -0.13
CA GLY A 798 -28.55 5.71 1.31
C GLY A 798 -29.98 5.83 1.83
N LEU A 799 -30.98 6.05 0.96
CA LEU A 799 -32.38 6.29 1.32
C LEU A 799 -33.30 5.27 0.62
N PHE A 800 -34.50 5.07 1.17
CA PHE A 800 -35.55 4.32 0.49
C PHE A 800 -36.66 5.27 0.07
N GLU A 801 -36.64 5.67 -1.20
CA GLU A 801 -37.54 6.66 -1.78
C GLU A 801 -38.16 6.16 -3.09
N SER A 802 -38.99 6.98 -3.72
CA SER A 802 -39.58 6.67 -5.02
C SER A 802 -38.53 6.38 -6.11
N GLY A 803 -37.30 6.91 -5.96
CA GLY A 803 -36.16 6.63 -6.85
C GLY A 803 -35.79 5.15 -6.89
N ASP A 804 -35.79 4.46 -5.75
CA ASP A 804 -35.44 3.03 -5.64
C ASP A 804 -36.45 2.12 -6.29
N LEU A 805 -37.73 2.42 -6.10
CA LEU A 805 -38.81 1.69 -6.75
C LEU A 805 -38.72 1.84 -8.27
N VAL A 806 -38.37 3.03 -8.76
CA VAL A 806 -38.13 3.25 -10.19
C VAL A 806 -36.91 2.46 -10.67
N ALA A 807 -35.80 2.48 -9.93
CA ALA A 807 -34.57 1.76 -10.27
C ALA A 807 -34.82 0.24 -10.37
N ALA A 808 -35.54 -0.35 -9.41
CA ALA A 808 -35.88 -1.78 -9.46
C ALA A 808 -36.89 -2.13 -10.56
N LEU A 809 -37.88 -1.28 -10.83
CA LEU A 809 -38.89 -1.54 -11.86
C LEU A 809 -38.36 -1.34 -13.28
N GLN A 810 -37.35 -0.50 -13.49
CA GLN A 810 -36.68 -0.31 -14.79
C GLN A 810 -36.06 -1.61 -15.34
N GLY A 811 -35.70 -2.55 -14.46
CA GLY A 811 -35.22 -3.88 -14.86
C GLY A 811 -36.27 -4.74 -15.56
N GLY A 812 -37.57 -4.42 -15.42
CA GLY A 812 -38.67 -5.14 -16.08
C GLY A 812 -38.88 -6.59 -15.60
N LEU A 813 -38.39 -6.92 -14.41
CA LEU A 813 -38.41 -8.28 -13.85
C LEU A 813 -39.48 -8.49 -12.76
N TYR A 814 -40.17 -7.43 -12.34
CA TYR A 814 -41.21 -7.50 -11.32
C TYR A 814 -42.35 -8.43 -11.72
N GLU A 815 -42.69 -9.40 -10.86
CA GLU A 815 -43.74 -10.40 -11.10
C GLU A 815 -43.52 -11.24 -12.37
N THR A 816 -42.26 -11.42 -12.78
CA THR A 816 -41.90 -12.36 -13.84
C THR A 816 -41.45 -13.68 -13.21
N ASP A 817 -41.89 -14.83 -13.72
CA ASP A 817 -41.44 -16.17 -13.26
C ASP A 817 -39.95 -16.46 -13.55
N ARG A 818 -39.16 -15.43 -13.90
CA ARG A 818 -37.79 -15.53 -14.39
C ARG A 818 -36.82 -15.55 -13.21
N ARG A 819 -36.56 -16.74 -12.68
CA ARG A 819 -35.51 -16.99 -11.67
C ARG A 819 -34.11 -16.76 -12.25
N VAL A 820 -33.33 -15.90 -11.60
CA VAL A 820 -31.89 -15.77 -11.88
C VAL A 820 -31.12 -16.61 -10.87
N ALA A 821 -30.34 -17.58 -11.36
CA ALA A 821 -29.45 -18.36 -10.50
C ALA A 821 -28.27 -17.48 -10.06
N GLY A 822 -28.35 -16.93 -8.84
CA GLY A 822 -27.29 -16.11 -8.25
C GLY A 822 -25.97 -16.88 -8.11
N ARG A 823 -24.85 -16.15 -8.19
CA ARG A 823 -23.52 -16.67 -7.82
C ARG A 823 -23.20 -16.22 -6.39
N ARG A 824 -22.41 -17.03 -5.68
CA ARG A 824 -21.81 -16.60 -4.41
C ARG A 824 -20.82 -15.46 -4.69
N ALA A 825 -20.82 -14.42 -3.86
CA ALA A 825 -19.96 -13.25 -3.99
C ALA A 825 -18.48 -13.63 -4.14
N ASP A 826 -17.99 -14.54 -3.30
CA ASP A 826 -16.62 -15.09 -3.35
C ASP A 826 -16.26 -15.66 -4.74
N ALA A 827 -17.17 -16.43 -5.36
CA ALA A 827 -16.94 -17.05 -6.67
C ALA A 827 -17.13 -16.09 -7.86
N ALA A 828 -17.75 -14.93 -7.63
CA ALA A 828 -17.92 -13.88 -8.62
C ALA A 828 -16.70 -12.95 -8.67
N LEU A 829 -16.08 -12.68 -7.51
CA LEU A 829 -14.82 -11.95 -7.37
C LEU A 829 -13.68 -12.67 -8.13
N ASP A 830 -13.55 -13.99 -7.92
CA ASP A 830 -12.56 -14.83 -8.62
C ASP A 830 -12.71 -14.81 -10.15
N LYS A 831 -13.94 -14.60 -10.64
CA LYS A 831 -14.22 -14.56 -12.08
C LYS A 831 -14.09 -13.16 -12.69
N GLY A 832 -14.36 -12.11 -11.91
CA GLY A 832 -14.11 -10.72 -12.31
C GLY A 832 -12.63 -10.46 -12.63
N LEU A 833 -11.73 -11.08 -11.86
CA LEU A 833 -10.28 -11.09 -12.15
C LEU A 833 -9.92 -11.82 -13.46
N ALA A 834 -10.64 -12.89 -13.82
CA ALA A 834 -10.33 -13.71 -14.99
C ALA A 834 -10.78 -13.06 -16.33
N ASP A 835 -11.75 -12.15 -16.30
CA ASP A 835 -12.36 -11.55 -17.48
C ASP A 835 -11.51 -10.41 -18.10
N PHE A 836 -10.43 -9.98 -17.44
CA PHE A 836 -9.50 -8.94 -17.92
C PHE A 836 -8.18 -9.47 -18.51
N LEU A 837 -7.97 -10.78 -18.54
CA LEU A 837 -6.82 -11.37 -19.26
C LEU A 837 -7.02 -11.27 -20.78
N PRO A 838 -6.00 -10.89 -21.57
CA PRO A 838 -6.05 -10.98 -23.02
C PRO A 838 -6.51 -12.37 -23.46
N LYS A 839 -7.41 -12.45 -24.46
CA LYS A 839 -8.02 -13.71 -24.95
C LYS A 839 -7.02 -14.83 -25.29
N THR A 840 -5.75 -14.49 -25.50
CA THR A 840 -4.65 -15.43 -25.72
C THR A 840 -4.29 -16.27 -24.48
N LEU A 841 -4.61 -15.84 -23.26
CA LEU A 841 -4.34 -16.57 -22.00
C LEU A 841 -5.55 -17.38 -21.47
N GLN A 842 -6.78 -17.06 -21.91
CA GLN A 842 -7.99 -17.80 -21.52
C GLN A 842 -7.97 -19.28 -22.00
N HIS A 843 -7.21 -19.57 -23.06
CA HIS A 843 -7.05 -20.94 -23.57
C HIS A 843 -6.09 -21.83 -22.75
N LYS A 844 -5.24 -21.26 -21.89
CA LYS A 844 -4.36 -22.02 -20.97
C LYS A 844 -5.00 -22.25 -19.60
N ALA A 845 -5.76 -21.28 -19.07
CA ALA A 845 -6.46 -21.42 -17.79
C ALA A 845 -7.59 -22.48 -17.82
N SER A 846 -8.25 -22.65 -18.97
CA SER A 846 -9.27 -23.70 -19.15
C SER A 846 -8.69 -25.13 -19.11
N ASN A 847 -7.42 -25.32 -19.48
CA ASN A 847 -6.74 -26.61 -19.38
C ASN A 847 -6.23 -26.90 -17.95
N ALA A 848 -5.84 -25.89 -17.17
CA ALA A 848 -5.44 -26.05 -15.77
C ALA A 848 -6.64 -26.40 -14.86
N ALA A 849 -7.82 -25.81 -15.11
CA ALA A 849 -9.04 -26.11 -14.37
C ALA A 849 -9.66 -27.49 -14.73
N GLN A 850 -9.32 -28.08 -15.88
CA GLN A 850 -9.69 -29.46 -16.20
C GLN A 850 -8.81 -30.49 -15.46
N SER A 851 -7.55 -30.17 -15.17
CA SER A 851 -6.64 -31.06 -14.43
C SER A 851 -6.98 -31.17 -12.94
N SER A 852 -7.52 -30.11 -12.30
CA SER A 852 -7.95 -30.16 -10.90
C SER A 852 -9.28 -30.89 -10.68
N ARG A 853 -10.08 -31.11 -11.74
CA ARG A 853 -11.33 -31.91 -11.68
C ARG A 853 -11.14 -33.41 -11.93
N ILE A 854 -9.94 -33.87 -12.30
CA ILE A 854 -9.67 -35.29 -12.56
C ILE A 854 -9.15 -36.04 -11.32
N LEU A 855 -8.79 -35.34 -10.23
CA LEU A 855 -8.24 -35.98 -9.01
C LEU A 855 -9.24 -36.22 -7.86
N THR A 856 -10.56 -36.11 -8.09
CA THR A 856 -11.55 -36.37 -7.03
C THR A 856 -12.61 -37.45 -7.33
N HIS A 857 -12.50 -38.22 -8.42
CA HIS A 857 -13.39 -39.37 -8.68
C HIS A 857 -12.63 -40.51 -9.40
N ASP A 858 -12.07 -41.46 -8.64
CA ASP A 858 -12.33 -42.90 -8.83
C ASP A 858 -11.57 -43.74 -7.79
N SER A 859 -12.27 -44.26 -6.80
CA SER A 859 -11.79 -45.38 -5.97
C SER A 859 -12.95 -46.33 -5.65
N SER A 860 -13.66 -46.77 -6.69
CA SER A 860 -14.51 -47.97 -6.57
C SER A 860 -14.74 -48.68 -7.90
N ALA A 861 -13.71 -49.31 -8.48
CA ALA A 861 -13.84 -50.55 -9.27
C ALA A 861 -12.46 -51.02 -9.78
N PHE A 862 -11.95 -52.12 -9.24
CA PHE A 862 -11.63 -53.36 -9.97
C PHE A 862 -10.75 -54.25 -9.08
N VAL A 863 -11.42 -55.17 -8.39
CA VAL A 863 -10.86 -56.49 -8.06
C VAL A 863 -11.15 -57.39 -9.26
N ALA A 864 -10.10 -57.79 -9.98
CA ALA A 864 -9.98 -59.06 -10.70
C ALA A 864 -8.53 -59.23 -11.16
#